data_AF-A0A1H2YN75-F1
#
_entry.id   AF-A0A1H2YN75-F1
#
_cell.length_a   1.000
_cell.length_b   1.000
_cell.length_c   1.000
_cell.angle_alpha   90.00
_cell.angle_beta   90.00
_cell.angle_gamma   90.00
#
_symmetry.space_group_name_H-M   'P 1'
#
loop_
_entity.id
_entity.type
_entity.pdbx_description
1 polymer ?
#
loop_
_entity_poly.entity_id
_entity_poly.type
_entity_poly.pdbx_seq_one_letter_code
_entity_poly.pdbx_strand_id
1 'polypeptide(L)'
;MYATPETGDGWITALVGTDEEGFRVEARFAISPRFRALVKGRESDLVFAARSRLARIGINICPLEEPLFDGDHCTLKLQVVSAIRSFGIAEHLRHIVVPGLRVGRLVFCPQDNRLDSAAIHGLIQGNEIQVPAGFSVDSNGYLILRPQRQLFRFLKPLTLEQITAIATHADGKDLLNRLQIREAVDHIALPPNDGLVTACSMFLHRHYVVLRNLDDALGFHLQATVLDPVSTRGTNVYLEFINRSERLIINPSVAASVHDAIPVTPSRRYWHGRASTSSADAESGNDYPQLAEIFDRLEAGPLEDRYSHRMMAVTQHPETLLAGGRPDRIWTRPEEPRDPRGGTDLAAGLVAEGLKLDTRTEFGTAILEDLADGARATLLLGYFPNLIEHTEICAAALRQRIGRIVFRRASFEHGHFLSARDHGRLADYEGLGIEVFWCNDARAQVVRHVFRGLRGYFTTPEQVDRFRSSLVFAIYGSIKPLDEASALQIERLLANLKGLFGSDISILTGGGPGAMLQVTEAAHRLGLLVGSSYIETLDQKPNQSADYYQTFQARSRQSRQRWFEIASFHIFLSGGVGTLEEIGLTLTDMKLGVIEAGPIVFFDGSGEGFYWEGLKTQLERMTAQGRLPSWVLDNILMTADPDAIPRFYKQTLRLG
;
A
#
# COMPACT_ATOMS: atom_id res chain seq x y z
N MET A 1 -8.72 23.04 13.00
CA MET A 1 -8.56 22.42 11.66
C MET A 1 -9.67 22.95 10.78
N TYR A 2 -9.49 23.09 9.48
CA TYR A 2 -10.61 23.39 8.57
C TYR A 2 -10.98 22.10 7.82
N ALA A 3 -12.26 21.87 7.58
CA ALA A 3 -12.77 20.73 6.84
C ALA A 3 -13.97 21.14 6.00
N THR A 4 -14.16 20.48 4.87
CA THR A 4 -15.42 20.52 4.11
C THR A 4 -16.27 19.33 4.59
N PRO A 5 -17.39 19.53 5.31
CA PRO A 5 -18.12 18.40 5.88
C PRO A 5 -18.71 17.50 4.79
N GLU A 6 -18.53 16.21 4.95
CA GLU A 6 -18.87 15.21 3.93
C GLU A 6 -19.24 13.87 4.55
N THR A 7 -19.90 13.02 3.77
CA THR A 7 -20.12 11.61 4.10
C THR A 7 -18.88 10.78 3.77
N GLY A 8 -18.82 9.55 4.29
CA GLY A 8 -17.99 8.50 3.67
C GLY A 8 -18.45 8.19 2.24
N ASP A 9 -17.65 7.39 1.50
CA ASP A 9 -18.02 6.94 0.15
C ASP A 9 -19.33 6.13 0.19
N GLY A 10 -20.37 6.63 -0.47
CA GLY A 10 -21.59 5.88 -0.75
C GLY A 10 -21.33 4.70 -1.68
N TRP A 11 -22.24 3.74 -1.69
CA TRP A 11 -22.13 2.49 -2.46
C TRP A 11 -23.42 2.18 -3.21
N ILE A 12 -23.30 1.50 -4.36
CA ILE A 12 -24.46 0.99 -5.10
C ILE A 12 -25.21 -0.04 -4.25
N THR A 13 -26.52 0.14 -4.10
CA THR A 13 -27.45 -0.83 -3.49
C THR A 13 -28.12 -1.70 -4.53
N ALA A 14 -28.54 -1.12 -5.67
CA ALA A 14 -29.24 -1.83 -6.73
C ALA A 14 -28.93 -1.25 -8.12
N LEU A 15 -28.99 -2.11 -9.15
CA LEU A 15 -29.09 -1.70 -10.54
C LEU A 15 -30.58 -1.51 -10.86
N VAL A 16 -30.97 -0.28 -11.20
CA VAL A 16 -32.36 0.11 -11.48
C VAL A 16 -32.71 -0.12 -12.96
N GLY A 17 -31.73 0.01 -13.85
CA GLY A 17 -31.88 -0.30 -15.27
C GLY A 17 -30.63 0.06 -16.08
N THR A 18 -30.67 -0.25 -17.37
CA THR A 18 -29.62 0.08 -18.34
C THR A 18 -30.28 0.71 -19.56
N ASP A 19 -29.72 1.80 -20.07
CA ASP A 19 -30.15 2.48 -21.30
C ASP A 19 -28.95 2.69 -22.25
N GLU A 20 -29.16 3.38 -23.37
CA GLU A 20 -28.09 3.68 -24.34
C GLU A 20 -27.04 4.66 -23.81
N GLU A 21 -27.33 5.40 -22.73
CA GLU A 21 -26.41 6.34 -22.11
C GLU A 21 -25.53 5.67 -21.02
N GLY A 22 -26.08 4.68 -20.31
CA GLY A 22 -25.33 3.83 -19.39
C GLY A 22 -26.20 3.08 -18.37
N PHE A 23 -25.73 3.01 -17.12
CA PHE A 23 -26.35 2.23 -16.04
C PHE A 23 -27.01 3.16 -15.03
N ARG A 24 -28.31 2.98 -14.79
CA ARG A 24 -29.06 3.67 -13.73
C ARG A 24 -29.01 2.84 -12.46
N VAL A 25 -28.49 3.41 -11.39
CA VAL A 25 -28.23 2.71 -10.13
C VAL A 25 -28.81 3.48 -8.96
N GLU A 26 -29.21 2.77 -7.92
CA GLU A 26 -29.47 3.35 -6.61
C GLU A 26 -28.19 3.24 -5.79
N ALA A 27 -27.81 4.33 -5.10
CA ALA A 27 -26.70 4.35 -4.17
C ALA A 27 -27.12 4.86 -2.80
N ARG A 28 -26.50 4.32 -1.75
CA ARG A 28 -26.74 4.68 -0.35
C ARG A 28 -25.49 5.24 0.30
N PHE A 29 -25.68 6.23 1.16
CA PHE A 29 -24.66 6.93 1.94
C PHE A 29 -24.98 6.77 3.43
N ALA A 30 -23.95 6.58 4.26
CA ALA A 30 -24.12 6.60 5.71
C ALA A 30 -24.10 8.06 6.20
N ILE A 31 -25.09 8.44 7.01
CA ILE A 31 -25.31 9.80 7.47
C ILE A 31 -25.15 9.82 9.00
N SER A 32 -24.01 10.35 9.47
CA SER A 32 -23.83 10.54 10.92
C SER A 32 -24.83 11.57 11.48
N PRO A 33 -25.25 11.46 12.76
CA PRO A 33 -26.13 12.44 13.40
C PRO A 33 -25.58 13.87 13.36
N ARG A 34 -24.25 14.02 13.43
CA ARG A 34 -23.58 15.32 13.28
C ARG A 34 -23.74 15.89 11.86
N PHE A 35 -23.59 15.07 10.83
CA PHE A 35 -23.80 15.50 9.44
C PHE A 35 -25.28 15.81 9.19
N ARG A 36 -26.20 14.95 9.64
CA ARG A 36 -27.66 15.17 9.59
C ARG A 36 -28.06 16.49 10.24
N ALA A 37 -27.54 16.79 11.43
CA ALA A 37 -27.84 18.02 12.16
C ALA A 37 -27.29 19.28 11.45
N LEU A 38 -26.17 19.16 10.72
CA LEU A 38 -25.56 20.26 9.96
C LEU A 38 -26.33 20.60 8.69
N VAL A 39 -26.87 19.59 7.99
CA VAL A 39 -27.50 19.76 6.65
C VAL A 39 -29.02 19.93 6.70
N LYS A 40 -29.64 19.79 7.88
CA LYS A 40 -31.10 19.84 8.07
C LYS A 40 -31.68 21.20 7.64
N GLY A 41 -32.60 21.19 6.68
CA GLY A 41 -33.18 22.40 6.08
C GLY A 41 -32.24 23.12 5.11
N ARG A 42 -31.14 22.47 4.72
CA ARG A 42 -30.13 22.92 3.76
C ARG A 42 -29.70 21.78 2.82
N GLU A 43 -30.61 20.84 2.56
CA GLU A 43 -30.35 19.65 1.75
C GLU A 43 -29.97 20.01 0.31
N SER A 44 -30.44 21.16 -0.20
CA SER A 44 -30.09 21.74 -1.51
C SER A 44 -28.64 22.24 -1.62
N ASP A 45 -27.92 22.42 -0.50
CA ASP A 45 -26.49 22.77 -0.48
C ASP A 45 -25.58 21.52 -0.63
N LEU A 46 -26.16 20.32 -0.75
CA LEU A 46 -25.40 19.08 -0.95
C LEU A 46 -24.95 18.93 -2.40
N VAL A 47 -23.65 18.68 -2.56
CA VAL A 47 -23.03 18.35 -3.85
C VAL A 47 -22.57 16.90 -3.81
N PHE A 48 -23.08 16.07 -4.72
CA PHE A 48 -22.50 14.76 -4.97
C PHE A 48 -21.16 14.93 -5.70
N ALA A 49 -20.08 14.42 -5.10
CA ALA A 49 -18.75 14.40 -5.70
C ALA A 49 -18.37 12.94 -6.00
N ALA A 50 -18.32 12.59 -7.29
CA ALA A 50 -17.87 11.29 -7.76
C ALA A 50 -16.38 11.06 -7.43
N ARG A 51 -15.98 9.80 -7.33
CA ARG A 51 -14.57 9.45 -7.03
C ARG A 51 -13.68 9.83 -8.22
N SER A 52 -12.75 10.76 -8.04
CA SER A 52 -11.77 11.14 -9.07
C SER A 52 -11.02 9.94 -9.68
N ARG A 53 -10.80 8.85 -8.93
CA ARG A 53 -10.19 7.62 -9.50
C ARG A 53 -11.03 6.93 -10.58
N LEU A 54 -12.36 7.07 -10.52
CA LEU A 54 -13.28 6.58 -11.55
C LEU A 54 -13.36 7.56 -12.73
N ALA A 55 -13.44 8.87 -12.45
CA ALA A 55 -13.40 9.91 -13.47
C ALA A 55 -12.11 9.85 -14.32
N ARG A 56 -10.95 9.61 -13.69
CA ARG A 56 -9.64 9.47 -14.35
C ARG A 56 -9.48 8.24 -15.24
N ILE A 57 -10.30 7.21 -15.05
CA ILE A 57 -10.43 6.09 -16.01
C ILE A 57 -11.60 6.30 -16.97
N GLY A 58 -12.20 7.49 -17.01
CA GLY A 58 -13.25 7.85 -17.96
C GLY A 58 -14.67 7.45 -17.55
N ILE A 59 -14.89 7.03 -16.30
CA ILE A 59 -16.23 6.71 -15.78
C ILE A 59 -16.80 7.97 -15.12
N ASN A 60 -17.92 8.47 -15.65
CA ASN A 60 -18.64 9.57 -15.03
C ASN A 60 -19.86 9.03 -14.26
N ILE A 61 -20.17 9.65 -13.12
CA ILE A 61 -21.28 9.27 -12.24
C ILE A 61 -22.11 10.52 -11.94
N CYS A 62 -23.27 10.65 -12.56
CA CYS A 62 -24.16 11.81 -12.40
C CYS A 62 -25.31 11.53 -11.43
N PRO A 63 -25.68 12.49 -10.54
CA PRO A 63 -26.96 12.41 -9.83
C PRO A 63 -28.12 12.64 -10.80
N LEU A 64 -29.18 11.85 -10.64
CA LEU A 64 -30.43 11.95 -11.42
C LEU A 64 -31.55 12.68 -10.67
N GLU A 65 -31.51 12.65 -9.35
CA GLU A 65 -32.54 13.17 -8.44
C GLU A 65 -31.86 13.81 -7.21
N GLU A 66 -32.63 14.46 -6.34
CA GLU A 66 -32.14 15.00 -5.07
C GLU A 66 -31.89 13.89 -4.01
N PRO A 67 -30.97 14.11 -3.05
CA PRO A 67 -30.68 13.16 -1.97
C PRO A 67 -31.89 12.94 -1.03
N LEU A 68 -32.38 11.71 -0.96
CA LEU A 68 -33.50 11.31 -0.09
C LEU A 68 -32.99 10.76 1.25
N PHE A 69 -33.27 11.48 2.34
CA PHE A 69 -32.83 11.13 3.69
C PHE A 69 -33.78 10.17 4.41
N ASP A 70 -33.26 9.06 4.93
CA ASP A 70 -34.01 8.05 5.68
C ASP A 70 -33.16 7.48 6.83
N GLY A 71 -33.64 7.58 8.08
CA GLY A 71 -32.92 7.10 9.28
C GLY A 71 -31.47 7.59 9.37
N ASP A 72 -30.51 6.67 9.43
CA ASP A 72 -29.07 6.98 9.45
C ASP A 72 -28.43 6.88 8.04
N HIS A 73 -29.26 6.97 7.00
CA HIS A 73 -28.90 6.85 5.61
C HIS A 73 -29.43 8.00 4.74
N CYS A 74 -28.85 8.09 3.54
CA CYS A 74 -29.37 8.86 2.43
C CYS A 74 -29.28 8.00 1.17
N THR A 75 -30.32 8.03 0.35
CA THR A 75 -30.41 7.33 -0.93
C THR A 75 -30.38 8.33 -2.08
N LEU A 76 -29.70 7.99 -3.17
CA LEU A 76 -29.56 8.84 -4.36
C LEU A 76 -29.57 7.96 -5.62
N LYS A 77 -30.37 8.35 -6.63
CA LYS A 77 -30.30 7.71 -7.95
C LYS A 77 -29.16 8.33 -8.76
N LEU A 78 -28.33 7.48 -9.36
CA LEU A 78 -27.15 7.86 -10.12
C LEU A 78 -27.17 7.23 -11.52
N GLN A 79 -26.56 7.90 -12.49
CA GLN A 79 -26.27 7.37 -13.83
C GLN A 79 -24.76 7.18 -13.97
N VAL A 80 -24.32 5.95 -14.29
CA VAL A 80 -22.91 5.59 -14.47
C VAL A 80 -22.64 5.35 -15.96
N VAL A 81 -21.72 6.14 -16.54
CA VAL A 81 -21.50 6.18 -18.00
C VAL A 81 -20.00 6.13 -18.36
N SER A 82 -19.66 5.54 -19.51
CA SER A 82 -18.30 5.60 -20.08
C SER A 82 -18.13 6.91 -20.85
N ALA A 83 -17.62 7.94 -20.18
CA ALA A 83 -17.57 9.30 -20.70
C ALA A 83 -16.37 9.57 -21.61
N ILE A 84 -15.22 8.91 -21.38
CA ILE A 84 -14.04 8.99 -22.26
C ILE A 84 -14.02 7.74 -23.12
N ARG A 85 -14.25 7.88 -24.43
CA ARG A 85 -14.38 6.76 -25.37
C ARG A 85 -13.04 6.13 -25.70
N SER A 86 -11.98 6.93 -25.87
CA SER A 86 -10.63 6.46 -26.18
C SER A 86 -9.99 5.59 -25.08
N PHE A 87 -10.56 5.53 -23.88
CA PHE A 87 -10.09 4.64 -22.80
C PHE A 87 -10.72 3.23 -22.86
N GLY A 88 -11.74 2.98 -23.69
CA GLY A 88 -12.27 1.63 -23.96
C GLY A 88 -13.04 0.97 -22.81
N ILE A 89 -13.44 1.70 -21.77
CA ILE A 89 -14.00 1.12 -20.53
C ILE A 89 -15.45 0.63 -20.68
N ALA A 90 -16.16 1.02 -21.75
CA ALA A 90 -17.57 0.70 -21.98
C ALA A 90 -17.90 -0.81 -21.87
N GLU A 91 -17.07 -1.68 -22.45
CA GLU A 91 -17.29 -3.14 -22.43
C GLU A 91 -17.10 -3.77 -21.04
N HIS A 92 -16.34 -3.09 -20.18
CA HIS A 92 -16.00 -3.52 -18.83
C HIS A 92 -17.00 -3.01 -17.77
N LEU A 93 -17.71 -1.91 -18.02
CA LEU A 93 -18.66 -1.30 -17.06
C LEU A 93 -19.64 -2.30 -16.45
N ARG A 94 -20.24 -3.17 -17.26
CA ARG A 94 -21.20 -4.20 -16.81
C ARG A 94 -20.68 -5.16 -15.74
N HIS A 95 -19.35 -5.30 -15.60
CA HIS A 95 -18.72 -6.16 -14.61
C HIS A 95 -18.36 -5.42 -13.30
N ILE A 96 -18.27 -4.09 -13.35
CA ILE A 96 -17.88 -3.26 -12.20
C ILE A 96 -19.05 -2.48 -11.60
N VAL A 97 -20.09 -2.16 -12.37
CA VAL A 97 -21.33 -1.52 -11.90
C VAL A 97 -22.23 -2.57 -11.25
N VAL A 98 -21.84 -2.98 -10.04
CA VAL A 98 -22.53 -3.98 -9.22
C VAL A 98 -22.77 -3.43 -7.81
N PRO A 99 -23.74 -3.98 -7.05
CA PRO A 99 -23.91 -3.65 -5.65
C PRO A 99 -22.59 -3.73 -4.86
N GLY A 100 -22.36 -2.73 -4.01
CA GLY A 100 -21.11 -2.56 -3.27
C GLY A 100 -20.04 -1.70 -3.96
N LEU A 101 -20.15 -1.36 -5.25
CA LEU A 101 -19.24 -0.38 -5.87
C LEU A 101 -19.36 0.98 -5.17
N ARG A 102 -18.24 1.51 -4.67
CA ARG A 102 -18.16 2.85 -4.08
C ARG A 102 -18.24 3.93 -5.16
N VAL A 103 -19.21 4.85 -5.07
CA VAL A 103 -19.56 5.82 -6.14
C VAL A 103 -18.99 7.22 -5.93
N GLY A 104 -18.81 7.66 -4.68
CA GLY A 104 -18.43 9.04 -4.33
C GLY A 104 -19.02 9.44 -2.98
N ARG A 105 -18.94 10.72 -2.64
CA ARG A 105 -19.37 11.28 -1.35
C ARG A 105 -20.39 12.41 -1.55
N LEU A 106 -21.27 12.60 -0.57
CA LEU A 106 -22.09 13.82 -0.46
C LEU A 106 -21.28 14.84 0.34
N VAL A 107 -21.06 16.02 -0.23
CA VAL A 107 -20.32 17.12 0.40
C VAL A 107 -21.25 18.29 0.65
N PHE A 108 -21.22 18.85 1.85
CA PHE A 108 -22.01 20.02 2.22
C PHE A 108 -21.29 21.30 1.79
N CYS A 109 -21.86 22.00 0.81
CA CYS A 109 -21.27 23.17 0.16
C CYS A 109 -22.19 24.40 0.28
N PRO A 110 -22.37 24.95 1.50
CA PRO A 110 -23.34 26.03 1.77
C PRO A 110 -23.10 27.28 0.91
N GLN A 111 -24.14 27.78 0.23
CA GLN A 111 -24.00 28.97 -0.61
C GLN A 111 -23.55 30.23 0.15
N ASP A 112 -23.86 30.35 1.44
CA ASP A 112 -23.47 31.50 2.26
C ASP A 112 -21.95 31.61 2.49
N ASN A 113 -21.23 30.50 2.30
CA ASN A 113 -19.77 30.46 2.39
C ASN A 113 -19.08 30.82 1.06
N ARG A 114 -19.85 31.03 -0.02
CA ARG A 114 -19.32 31.35 -1.35
C ARG A 114 -18.71 32.75 -1.35
N LEU A 115 -17.48 32.85 -1.85
CA LEU A 115 -16.76 34.10 -1.98
C LEU A 115 -17.11 34.82 -3.28
N ASP A 116 -17.08 36.16 -3.23
CA ASP A 116 -17.20 37.02 -4.41
C ASP A 116 -15.84 37.23 -5.12
N SER A 117 -15.87 37.94 -6.25
CA SER A 117 -14.68 38.19 -7.07
C SER A 117 -13.62 39.04 -6.36
N ALA A 118 -14.01 39.95 -5.47
CA ALA A 118 -13.11 40.82 -4.73
C ALA A 118 -12.39 40.04 -3.62
N ALA A 119 -13.12 39.20 -2.88
CA ALA A 119 -12.58 38.29 -1.88
C ALA A 119 -11.61 37.29 -2.52
N ILE A 120 -12.01 36.61 -3.61
CA ILE A 120 -11.14 35.67 -4.34
C ILE A 120 -9.84 36.35 -4.79
N HIS A 121 -9.93 37.55 -5.36
CA HIS A 121 -8.76 38.31 -5.79
C HIS A 121 -7.86 38.69 -4.60
N GLY A 122 -8.44 39.13 -3.48
CA GLY A 122 -7.71 39.44 -2.24
C GLY A 122 -6.95 38.23 -1.68
N LEU A 123 -7.58 37.05 -1.66
CA LEU A 123 -6.95 35.80 -1.22
C LEU A 123 -5.76 35.39 -2.12
N ILE A 124 -5.86 35.61 -3.43
CA ILE A 124 -4.78 35.32 -4.38
C ILE A 124 -3.62 36.31 -4.17
N GLN A 125 -3.89 37.61 -4.01
CA GLN A 125 -2.85 38.60 -3.71
C GLN A 125 -2.19 38.35 -2.34
N GLY A 126 -2.97 37.95 -1.33
CA GLY A 126 -2.50 37.60 0.00
C GLY A 126 -1.76 36.26 0.09
N ASN A 127 -1.64 35.49 -1.00
CA ASN A 127 -1.10 34.13 -1.02
C ASN A 127 -1.84 33.13 -0.10
N GLU A 128 -3.11 33.40 0.18
CA GLU A 128 -4.00 32.52 0.96
C GLU A 128 -4.58 31.37 0.13
N ILE A 129 -4.66 31.57 -1.19
CA ILE A 129 -4.84 30.51 -2.18
C ILE A 129 -3.86 30.74 -3.33
N GLN A 130 -3.38 29.66 -3.93
CA GLN A 130 -2.62 29.70 -5.18
C GLN A 130 -3.39 28.93 -6.24
N VAL A 131 -3.61 29.58 -7.39
CA VAL A 131 -4.44 29.08 -8.48
C VAL A 131 -3.61 28.91 -9.77
N PRO A 132 -4.09 28.16 -10.78
CA PRO A 132 -3.33 27.89 -12.00
C PRO A 132 -2.98 29.17 -12.77
N ALA A 133 -1.79 29.20 -13.38
CA ALA A 133 -1.37 30.33 -14.22
C ALA A 133 -2.35 30.54 -15.40
N GLY A 134 -2.72 31.79 -15.67
CA GLY A 134 -3.67 32.13 -16.73
C GLY A 134 -5.14 31.96 -16.35
N PHE A 135 -5.47 31.85 -15.06
CA PHE A 135 -6.84 31.96 -14.55
C PHE A 135 -7.49 33.32 -14.88
N SER A 136 -8.82 33.39 -14.76
CA SER A 136 -9.56 34.65 -14.68
C SER A 136 -10.67 34.53 -13.63
N VAL A 137 -11.15 35.65 -13.09
CA VAL A 137 -12.32 35.69 -12.20
C VAL A 137 -13.38 36.55 -12.88
N ASP A 138 -14.60 36.04 -13.00
CA ASP A 138 -15.71 36.76 -13.62
C ASP A 138 -16.43 37.70 -12.62
N SER A 139 -17.37 38.51 -13.11
CA SER A 139 -18.17 39.43 -12.28
C SER A 139 -19.07 38.73 -11.27
N ASN A 140 -19.33 37.43 -11.44
CA ASN A 140 -20.18 36.61 -10.57
C ASN A 140 -19.37 35.85 -9.51
N GLY A 141 -18.05 36.06 -9.42
CA GLY A 141 -17.17 35.34 -8.49
C GLY A 141 -16.86 33.90 -8.91
N TYR A 142 -16.96 33.56 -10.19
CA TYR A 142 -16.44 32.29 -10.72
C TYR A 142 -14.97 32.44 -11.13
N LEU A 143 -14.13 31.60 -10.52
CA LEU A 143 -12.73 31.39 -10.90
C LEU A 143 -12.68 30.43 -12.10
N ILE A 144 -12.30 30.93 -13.27
CA ILE A 144 -12.09 30.12 -14.47
C ILE A 144 -10.69 29.48 -14.39
N LEU A 145 -10.66 28.16 -14.26
CA LEU A 145 -9.44 27.36 -14.17
C LEU A 145 -9.01 26.93 -15.57
N ARG A 146 -7.80 27.34 -15.96
CA ARG A 146 -7.11 26.81 -17.14
C ARG A 146 -6.16 25.66 -16.73
N PRO A 147 -6.23 24.48 -17.39
CA PRO A 147 -5.32 23.38 -17.09
C PRO A 147 -3.87 23.68 -17.47
N GLN A 148 -2.93 22.93 -16.89
CA GLN A 148 -1.55 22.92 -17.37
C GLN A 148 -1.47 22.19 -18.71
N ARG A 149 -0.51 22.58 -19.56
CA ARG A 149 -0.31 21.99 -20.89
C ARG A 149 0.31 20.58 -20.81
N GLN A 150 -0.46 19.65 -20.29
CA GLN A 150 -0.10 18.26 -20.06
C GLN A 150 -1.34 17.37 -20.14
N LEU A 151 -1.14 16.13 -20.57
CA LEU A 151 -2.16 15.09 -20.65
C LEU A 151 -1.74 13.88 -19.81
N PHE A 152 -2.73 13.14 -19.33
CA PHE A 152 -2.54 11.89 -18.60
C PHE A 152 -3.22 10.74 -19.37
N ARG A 153 -2.41 9.83 -19.91
CA ARG A 153 -2.85 8.76 -20.83
C ARG A 153 -2.40 7.39 -20.34
N PHE A 154 -3.01 6.33 -20.88
CA PHE A 154 -2.57 4.95 -20.66
C PHE A 154 -1.76 4.47 -21.87
N LEU A 155 -0.62 3.80 -21.63
CA LEU A 155 0.23 3.24 -22.70
C LEU A 155 -0.43 2.05 -23.43
N LYS A 156 -1.36 1.38 -22.75
CA LYS A 156 -2.14 0.24 -23.25
C LYS A 156 -3.57 0.37 -22.69
N PRO A 157 -4.59 -0.18 -23.35
CA PRO A 157 -5.93 -0.33 -22.76
C PRO A 157 -5.84 -1.05 -21.40
N LEU A 158 -6.64 -0.59 -20.43
CA LEU A 158 -6.68 -1.19 -19.09
C LEU A 158 -7.39 -2.55 -19.14
N THR A 159 -6.86 -3.56 -18.45
CA THR A 159 -7.53 -4.87 -18.33
C THR A 159 -8.67 -4.82 -17.33
N LEU A 160 -9.62 -5.76 -17.42
CA LEU A 160 -10.74 -5.86 -16.46
C LEU A 160 -10.24 -5.98 -15.00
N GLU A 161 -9.15 -6.71 -14.77
CA GLU A 161 -8.50 -6.82 -13.45
C GLU A 161 -7.97 -5.46 -12.97
N GLN A 162 -7.26 -4.72 -13.82
CA GLN A 162 -6.73 -3.39 -13.49
C GLN A 162 -7.87 -2.40 -13.20
N ILE A 163 -8.92 -2.40 -14.02
CA ILE A 163 -10.11 -1.56 -13.83
C ILE A 163 -10.80 -1.89 -12.50
N THR A 164 -10.97 -3.18 -12.20
CA THR A 164 -11.58 -3.66 -10.95
C THR A 164 -10.74 -3.27 -9.73
N ALA A 165 -9.41 -3.44 -9.80
CA ALA A 165 -8.50 -3.03 -8.74
C ALA A 165 -8.49 -1.51 -8.51
N ILE A 166 -8.44 -0.71 -9.58
CA ILE A 166 -8.57 0.76 -9.51
C ILE A 166 -9.92 1.15 -8.88
N ALA A 167 -11.01 0.50 -9.28
CA ALA A 167 -12.36 0.82 -8.83
C ALA A 167 -12.63 0.41 -7.37
N THR A 168 -12.08 -0.73 -6.92
CA THR A 168 -12.44 -1.35 -5.63
C THR A 168 -11.35 -1.32 -4.56
N HIS A 169 -10.08 -1.62 -4.86
CA HIS A 169 -9.02 -1.79 -3.84
C HIS A 169 -8.70 -0.49 -3.08
N ALA A 170 -8.14 -0.63 -1.87
CA ALA A 170 -7.70 0.49 -1.03
C ALA A 170 -6.46 1.24 -1.60
N ASP A 171 -5.67 0.59 -2.44
CA ASP A 171 -4.50 1.15 -3.13
C ASP A 171 -4.77 1.52 -4.60
N GLY A 172 -6.00 1.34 -5.10
CA GLY A 172 -6.34 1.55 -6.53
C GLY A 172 -5.97 2.93 -7.11
N LYS A 173 -5.82 3.97 -6.26
CA LYS A 173 -5.29 5.28 -6.66
C LYS A 173 -3.79 5.23 -7.02
N ASP A 174 -3.02 4.39 -6.35
CA ASP A 174 -1.57 4.22 -6.57
C ASP A 174 -1.31 3.31 -7.78
N LEU A 175 -2.16 2.29 -8.00
CA LEU A 175 -2.19 1.54 -9.26
C LEU A 175 -2.48 2.47 -10.45
N LEU A 176 -3.54 3.29 -10.35
CA LEU A 176 -3.88 4.30 -11.36
C LEU A 176 -2.72 5.28 -11.62
N ASN A 177 -2.06 5.78 -10.58
CA ASN A 177 -0.90 6.68 -10.72
C ASN A 177 0.32 6.02 -11.37
N ARG A 178 0.48 4.69 -11.28
CA ARG A 178 1.55 3.94 -11.96
C ARG A 178 1.23 3.67 -13.43
N LEU A 179 -0.04 3.39 -13.75
CA LEU A 179 -0.49 3.05 -15.11
C LEU A 179 -0.71 4.29 -15.99
N GLN A 180 -1.04 5.44 -15.41
CA GLN A 180 -1.34 6.66 -16.15
C GLN A 180 -0.08 7.54 -16.31
N ILE A 181 0.47 7.58 -17.53
CA ILE A 181 1.67 8.35 -17.87
C ILE A 181 1.34 9.81 -18.15
N ARG A 182 2.33 10.69 -17.91
CA ARG A 182 2.26 12.14 -18.15
C ARG A 182 2.92 12.48 -19.49
N GLU A 183 2.19 13.17 -20.36
CA GLU A 183 2.67 13.69 -21.64
C GLU A 183 2.60 15.23 -21.62
N ALA A 184 3.68 15.92 -22.00
CA ALA A 184 3.67 17.37 -22.14
C ALA A 184 3.22 17.76 -23.56
N VAL A 185 2.42 18.81 -23.69
CA VAL A 185 1.85 19.28 -24.97
C VAL A 185 1.97 20.80 -25.11
N ASP A 186 1.88 21.34 -26.32
CA ASP A 186 1.88 22.80 -26.54
C ASP A 186 0.49 23.42 -26.29
N HIS A 187 -0.56 22.67 -26.61
CA HIS A 187 -1.97 23.03 -26.43
C HIS A 187 -2.77 21.76 -26.13
N ILE A 188 -3.84 21.89 -25.36
CA ILE A 188 -4.73 20.76 -25.08
C ILE A 188 -5.77 20.70 -26.20
N ALA A 189 -5.72 19.67 -27.03
CA ALA A 189 -6.74 19.35 -28.01
C ALA A 189 -7.73 18.33 -27.40
N LEU A 190 -8.99 18.72 -27.29
CA LEU A 190 -10.09 17.89 -26.76
C LEU A 190 -10.98 17.45 -27.94
N PRO A 191 -10.84 16.20 -28.44
CA PRO A 191 -11.46 15.75 -29.69
C PRO A 191 -12.99 15.76 -29.65
N PRO A 192 -13.68 15.87 -30.81
CA PRO A 192 -15.12 15.68 -30.90
C PRO A 192 -15.58 14.35 -30.28
N ASN A 193 -16.68 14.38 -29.52
CA ASN A 193 -17.31 13.20 -28.92
C ASN A 193 -16.40 12.28 -28.09
N ASP A 194 -15.32 12.81 -27.51
CA ASP A 194 -14.37 12.06 -26.66
C ASP A 194 -13.89 12.94 -25.49
N GLY A 195 -12.99 12.41 -24.66
CA GLY A 195 -12.42 13.13 -23.53
C GLY A 195 -10.95 12.90 -23.27
N LEU A 196 -10.45 13.54 -22.22
CA LEU A 196 -9.08 13.43 -21.75
C LEU A 196 -8.98 13.72 -20.25
N VAL A 197 -7.85 13.32 -19.68
CA VAL A 197 -7.44 13.72 -18.34
C VAL A 197 -6.26 14.68 -18.45
N THR A 198 -6.36 15.82 -17.79
CA THR A 198 -5.29 16.81 -17.60
C THR A 198 -5.18 17.10 -16.09
N ALA A 199 -4.38 18.09 -15.69
CA ALA A 199 -4.35 18.56 -14.31
C ALA A 199 -3.94 20.04 -14.23
N CYS A 200 -4.22 20.65 -13.09
CA CYS A 200 -3.73 21.97 -12.72
C CYS A 200 -3.03 21.94 -11.34
N SER A 201 -2.21 22.95 -11.04
CA SER A 201 -1.69 23.14 -9.67
C SER A 201 -2.61 24.11 -8.93
N MET A 202 -3.10 23.71 -7.76
CA MET A 202 -3.87 24.58 -6.88
C MET A 202 -3.57 24.25 -5.42
N PHE A 203 -3.36 25.29 -4.61
CA PHE A 203 -3.06 25.16 -3.19
C PHE A 203 -4.11 25.94 -2.41
N LEU A 204 -4.84 25.20 -1.57
CA LEU A 204 -5.93 25.69 -0.73
C LEU A 204 -5.54 25.54 0.74
N HIS A 205 -5.87 26.54 1.56
CA HIS A 205 -5.55 26.58 2.99
C HIS A 205 -6.80 26.43 3.86
N ARG A 206 -7.66 27.45 3.88
CA ARG A 206 -8.93 27.49 4.63
C ARG A 206 -10.17 27.37 3.72
N HIS A 207 -9.98 27.21 2.41
CA HIS A 207 -11.04 27.31 1.41
C HIS A 207 -11.23 25.97 0.69
N TYR A 208 -12.43 25.68 0.19
CA TYR A 208 -12.68 24.60 -0.78
C TYR A 208 -13.18 25.20 -2.10
N VAL A 209 -13.06 24.42 -3.18
CA VAL A 209 -13.44 24.82 -4.52
C VAL A 209 -14.42 23.81 -5.10
N VAL A 210 -15.53 24.29 -5.66
CA VAL A 210 -16.53 23.47 -6.35
C VAL A 210 -16.53 23.84 -7.83
N LEU A 211 -16.10 22.89 -8.67
CA LEU A 211 -16.11 22.99 -10.12
C LEU A 211 -17.56 23.02 -10.64
N ARG A 212 -17.81 23.86 -11.66
CA ARG A 212 -19.11 24.10 -12.28
C ARG A 212 -18.96 24.13 -13.79
N ASN A 213 -19.77 23.31 -14.46
CA ASN A 213 -19.94 23.39 -15.91
C ASN A 213 -20.98 24.49 -16.18
N LEU A 214 -20.49 25.69 -16.51
CA LEU A 214 -21.33 26.86 -16.86
C LEU A 214 -21.57 26.99 -18.37
N ASP A 215 -20.61 26.50 -19.17
CA ASP A 215 -20.66 26.51 -20.63
C ASP A 215 -19.93 25.27 -21.17
N ASP A 216 -20.68 24.35 -21.79
CA ASP A 216 -20.15 23.12 -22.39
C ASP A 216 -19.29 23.39 -23.64
N ALA A 217 -19.32 24.61 -24.21
CA ALA A 217 -18.53 24.97 -25.40
C ALA A 217 -17.00 24.99 -25.14
N LEU A 218 -16.59 25.10 -23.86
CA LEU A 218 -15.19 25.00 -23.43
C LEU A 218 -14.84 23.63 -22.81
N GLY A 219 -15.72 22.63 -22.99
CA GLY A 219 -15.58 21.28 -22.48
C GLY A 219 -16.31 21.07 -21.15
N PHE A 220 -16.93 19.90 -20.99
CA PHE A 220 -17.66 19.51 -19.79
C PHE A 220 -16.74 18.73 -18.84
N HIS A 221 -16.64 19.17 -17.58
CA HIS A 221 -15.88 18.45 -16.55
C HIS A 221 -16.72 17.32 -15.92
N LEU A 222 -16.11 16.16 -15.66
CA LEU A 222 -16.78 15.03 -15.01
C LEU A 222 -17.15 15.32 -13.54
N GLN A 223 -17.97 14.47 -12.92
CA GLN A 223 -18.58 14.73 -11.60
C GLN A 223 -17.63 14.65 -10.38
N ALA A 224 -16.31 14.63 -10.60
CA ALA A 224 -15.30 14.80 -9.55
C ALA A 224 -15.12 16.30 -9.18
N THR A 225 -16.21 16.93 -8.73
CA THR A 225 -16.36 18.40 -8.73
C THR A 225 -15.85 19.13 -7.49
N VAL A 226 -15.64 18.46 -6.36
CA VAL A 226 -15.28 19.13 -5.09
C VAL A 226 -13.82 18.92 -4.69
N LEU A 227 -13.10 20.04 -4.60
CA LEU A 227 -11.67 20.13 -4.32
C LEU A 227 -11.49 20.71 -2.90
N ASP A 228 -11.21 19.85 -1.92
CA ASP A 228 -11.11 20.23 -0.51
C ASP A 228 -9.65 20.57 -0.10
N PRO A 229 -9.44 21.45 0.91
CA PRO A 229 -8.11 21.88 1.34
C PRO A 229 -7.25 20.79 1.99
N VAL A 230 -7.80 19.65 2.39
CA VAL A 230 -7.06 18.56 3.03
C VAL A 230 -6.61 17.50 2.02
N SER A 231 -7.52 16.99 1.19
CA SER A 231 -7.28 15.87 0.26
C SER A 231 -7.00 16.27 -1.19
N THR A 232 -7.33 17.52 -1.59
CA THR A 232 -7.25 17.97 -3.00
C THR A 232 -6.45 19.27 -3.18
N ARG A 233 -5.32 19.40 -2.46
CA ARG A 233 -4.30 20.44 -2.69
C ARG A 233 -3.00 19.84 -3.22
N GLY A 234 -2.33 20.53 -4.14
CA GLY A 234 -1.01 20.13 -4.63
C GLY A 234 -0.74 20.47 -6.10
N THR A 235 0.31 19.87 -6.64
CA THR A 235 0.80 20.14 -8.00
C THR A 235 0.02 19.47 -9.12
N ASN A 236 -0.78 18.45 -8.82
CA ASN A 236 -1.60 17.70 -9.79
C ASN A 236 -3.02 17.50 -9.27
N VAL A 237 -3.83 18.56 -9.31
CA VAL A 237 -5.29 18.45 -9.21
C VAL A 237 -5.80 18.02 -10.58
N TYR A 238 -6.20 16.76 -10.72
CA TYR A 238 -6.68 16.21 -11.99
C TYR A 238 -7.99 16.88 -12.42
N LEU A 239 -8.11 17.10 -13.73
CA LEU A 239 -9.31 17.62 -14.36
C LEU A 239 -9.68 16.69 -15.52
N GLU A 240 -10.88 16.15 -15.50
CA GLU A 240 -11.37 15.19 -16.49
C GLU A 240 -12.40 15.87 -17.39
N PHE A 241 -12.03 16.11 -18.65
CA PHE A 241 -12.88 16.82 -19.61
C PHE A 241 -13.42 15.87 -20.68
N ILE A 242 -14.67 16.10 -21.09
CA ILE A 242 -15.29 15.52 -22.28
C ILE A 242 -15.82 16.63 -23.19
N ASN A 243 -15.88 16.34 -24.48
CA ASN A 243 -16.48 17.19 -25.49
C ASN A 243 -17.68 16.46 -26.10
N ARG A 244 -18.87 17.06 -25.93
CA ARG A 244 -20.15 16.53 -26.42
C ARG A 244 -20.54 17.08 -27.80
N SER A 245 -19.62 17.77 -28.47
CA SER A 245 -19.85 18.41 -29.76
C SER A 245 -19.08 17.73 -30.87
N GLU A 246 -19.54 17.95 -32.11
CA GLU A 246 -18.88 17.53 -33.35
C GLU A 246 -17.64 18.39 -33.72
N ARG A 247 -17.22 19.33 -32.86
CA ARG A 247 -16.13 20.29 -33.15
C ARG A 247 -14.98 20.15 -32.16
N LEU A 248 -13.76 20.37 -32.65
CA LEU A 248 -12.55 20.32 -31.82
C LEU A 248 -12.53 21.49 -30.83
N ILE A 249 -12.33 21.21 -29.54
CA ILE A 249 -12.12 22.21 -28.51
C ILE A 249 -10.61 22.33 -28.24
N ILE A 250 -10.09 23.56 -28.21
CA ILE A 250 -8.67 23.85 -27.93
C ILE A 250 -8.57 24.60 -26.60
N ASN A 251 -7.73 24.10 -25.70
CA ASN A 251 -7.51 24.61 -24.34
C ASN A 251 -8.81 24.72 -23.52
N PRO A 252 -9.46 23.57 -23.20
CA PRO A 252 -10.67 23.56 -22.39
C PRO A 252 -10.45 24.20 -21.02
N SER A 253 -11.52 24.69 -20.42
CA SER A 253 -11.48 25.36 -19.10
C SER A 253 -12.74 25.09 -18.32
N VAL A 254 -12.63 25.02 -17.00
CA VAL A 254 -13.77 24.78 -16.09
C VAL A 254 -13.93 25.98 -15.15
N ALA A 255 -15.16 26.42 -14.94
CA ALA A 255 -15.45 27.45 -13.95
C ALA A 255 -15.50 26.84 -12.55
N ALA A 256 -15.22 27.62 -11.52
CA ALA A 256 -15.20 27.14 -10.15
C ALA A 256 -15.68 28.21 -9.17
N SER A 257 -16.50 27.81 -8.21
CA SER A 257 -16.87 28.63 -7.05
C SER A 257 -15.92 28.35 -5.89
N VAL A 258 -15.42 29.40 -5.24
CA VAL A 258 -14.51 29.31 -4.08
C VAL A 258 -15.33 29.59 -2.81
N HIS A 259 -15.07 28.83 -1.74
CA HIS A 259 -15.86 28.87 -0.50
C HIS A 259 -14.97 28.76 0.74
N ASP A 260 -15.38 29.38 1.85
CA ASP A 260 -14.76 29.16 3.16
C ASP A 260 -15.11 27.78 3.75
N ALA A 261 -14.09 27.03 4.18
CA ALA A 261 -14.26 25.72 4.82
C ALA A 261 -14.58 25.86 6.32
N ILE A 262 -15.25 24.85 6.88
CA ILE A 262 -15.82 24.93 8.23
C ILE A 262 -14.76 24.56 9.30
N PRO A 263 -14.61 25.35 10.38
CA PRO A 263 -13.66 25.04 11.45
C PRO A 263 -14.10 23.82 12.29
N VAL A 264 -13.15 22.94 12.57
CA VAL A 264 -13.30 21.70 13.35
C VAL A 264 -12.24 21.63 14.44
N THR A 265 -12.69 21.37 15.67
CA THR A 265 -11.86 21.09 16.84
C THR A 265 -11.62 19.58 16.95
N PRO A 266 -10.36 19.09 16.90
CA PRO A 266 -10.06 17.66 16.97
C PRO A 266 -10.08 17.12 18.41
N SER A 267 -10.58 15.90 18.60
CA SER A 267 -10.49 15.15 19.86
C SER A 267 -9.23 14.28 19.90
N ARG A 268 -8.54 14.22 21.05
CA ARG A 268 -7.31 13.44 21.24
C ARG A 268 -7.62 11.99 21.61
N ARG A 269 -6.87 11.03 21.03
CA ARG A 269 -6.72 9.65 21.52
C ARG A 269 -5.25 9.21 21.37
N TYR A 270 -4.73 8.47 22.35
CA TYR A 270 -3.38 7.90 22.48
C TYR A 270 -3.51 6.46 23.03
N TRP A 271 -2.51 5.56 22.86
CA TRP A 271 -2.09 4.52 23.85
C TRP A 271 -0.88 3.65 23.39
N HIS A 272 -0.24 2.92 24.33
CA HIS A 272 0.92 1.99 24.20
C HIS A 272 0.86 0.92 25.33
N GLY A 273 1.57 -0.23 25.38
CA GLY A 273 2.57 -0.88 24.51
C GLY A 273 3.71 -1.58 25.33
N ARG A 274 4.32 -2.69 24.82
CA ARG A 274 5.34 -3.62 25.43
C ARG A 274 4.81 -4.77 26.32
N ALA A 275 5.48 -5.92 26.56
CA ALA A 275 6.54 -6.72 25.87
C ALA A 275 6.87 -8.06 26.64
N SER A 276 7.57 -9.03 26.01
CA SER A 276 8.28 -10.23 26.60
C SER A 276 7.40 -11.49 26.92
N THR A 277 7.80 -12.79 26.81
CA THR A 277 9.12 -13.48 26.66
C THR A 277 8.98 -14.91 26.06
N SER A 278 10.07 -15.58 25.63
CA SER A 278 10.13 -16.84 24.84
C SER A 278 10.47 -18.15 25.60
N SER A 279 10.15 -19.32 25.02
CA SER A 279 10.99 -20.55 25.06
C SER A 279 10.67 -21.52 23.89
N ALA A 280 11.65 -22.32 23.46
CA ALA A 280 11.57 -23.18 22.26
C ALA A 280 11.28 -24.66 22.56
N ASP A 281 10.89 -25.42 21.53
CA ASP A 281 11.67 -26.59 21.05
C ASP A 281 11.18 -26.99 19.64
N ALA A 282 11.94 -27.81 18.92
CA ALA A 282 11.80 -28.05 17.49
C ALA A 282 11.60 -29.53 17.13
N GLU A 283 10.93 -29.79 16.01
CA GLU A 283 11.14 -31.01 15.20
C GLU A 283 10.86 -30.70 13.71
N SER A 284 11.40 -31.52 12.81
CA SER A 284 11.75 -31.14 11.43
C SER A 284 11.11 -32.01 10.35
N GLY A 285 10.71 -31.39 9.23
CA GLY A 285 10.22 -32.06 8.03
C GLY A 285 9.73 -31.05 6.98
N ASN A 286 10.09 -31.23 5.70
CA ASN A 286 9.53 -30.39 4.63
C ASN A 286 8.17 -30.93 4.17
N ASP A 287 7.16 -30.68 4.98
CA ASP A 287 5.82 -31.25 4.84
C ASP A 287 4.94 -30.52 3.80
N TYR A 288 5.53 -29.66 2.94
CA TYR A 288 4.76 -28.84 1.99
C TYR A 288 3.74 -29.62 1.15
N PRO A 289 4.07 -30.77 0.51
CA PRO A 289 3.09 -31.50 -0.30
C PRO A 289 1.89 -31.98 0.53
N GLN A 290 2.13 -32.43 1.77
CA GLN A 290 1.11 -32.93 2.68
C GLN A 290 0.22 -31.80 3.20
N LEU A 291 0.82 -30.67 3.60
CA LEU A 291 0.06 -29.50 4.05
C LEU A 291 -0.73 -28.85 2.91
N ALA A 292 -0.18 -28.79 1.69
CA ALA A 292 -0.91 -28.34 0.51
C ALA A 292 -2.13 -29.22 0.21
N GLU A 293 -1.97 -30.55 0.23
CA GLU A 293 -3.09 -31.50 0.06
C GLU A 293 -4.15 -31.37 1.17
N ILE A 294 -3.71 -31.15 2.43
CA ILE A 294 -4.63 -30.82 3.53
C ILE A 294 -5.41 -29.55 3.19
N PHE A 295 -4.75 -28.45 2.83
CA PHE A 295 -5.43 -27.20 2.51
C PHE A 295 -6.39 -27.34 1.33
N ASP A 296 -5.98 -27.99 0.24
CA ASP A 296 -6.84 -28.23 -0.94
C ASP A 296 -8.10 -29.02 -0.56
N ARG A 297 -7.95 -30.05 0.26
CA ARG A 297 -9.08 -30.85 0.78
C ARG A 297 -10.00 -30.06 1.73
N LEU A 298 -9.46 -29.17 2.57
CA LEU A 298 -10.26 -28.33 3.47
C LEU A 298 -10.94 -27.16 2.74
N GLU A 299 -10.39 -26.72 1.60
CA GLU A 299 -10.91 -25.62 0.77
C GLU A 299 -11.82 -26.09 -0.38
N ALA A 300 -11.95 -27.40 -0.65
CA ALA A 300 -12.70 -27.99 -1.77
C ALA A 300 -14.24 -27.78 -1.76
N GLY A 301 -14.78 -26.91 -0.90
CA GLY A 301 -16.21 -26.57 -0.87
C GLY A 301 -16.60 -25.56 -1.96
N PRO A 302 -17.90 -25.48 -2.33
CA PRO A 302 -18.38 -24.48 -3.28
C PRO A 302 -18.21 -23.06 -2.73
N LEU A 303 -17.69 -22.16 -3.58
CA LEU A 303 -17.38 -20.77 -3.26
C LEU A 303 -18.56 -19.86 -3.64
N GLU A 304 -19.37 -19.47 -2.66
CA GLU A 304 -20.63 -18.74 -2.87
C GLU A 304 -20.55 -17.23 -2.52
N ASP A 305 -19.55 -16.79 -1.74
CA ASP A 305 -19.33 -15.38 -1.37
C ASP A 305 -17.82 -15.03 -1.22
N ARG A 306 -17.45 -13.75 -1.29
CA ARG A 306 -16.07 -13.27 -1.10
C ARG A 306 -15.49 -13.56 0.28
N TYR A 307 -16.29 -13.78 1.32
CA TYR A 307 -15.80 -14.24 2.63
C TYR A 307 -15.64 -15.77 2.73
N SER A 308 -16.13 -16.57 1.76
CA SER A 308 -15.98 -18.04 1.74
C SER A 308 -14.53 -18.53 1.52
N HIS A 309 -13.60 -17.62 1.21
CA HIS A 309 -12.19 -17.94 1.04
C HIS A 309 -11.39 -17.97 2.36
N ARG A 310 -12.02 -17.66 3.52
CA ARG A 310 -11.34 -17.57 4.83
C ARG A 310 -11.58 -18.81 5.70
N MET A 311 -11.21 -19.98 5.16
CA MET A 311 -11.22 -21.24 5.90
C MET A 311 -10.38 -21.14 7.18
N MET A 312 -10.92 -21.66 8.27
CA MET A 312 -10.27 -21.81 9.57
C MET A 312 -10.53 -23.22 10.08
N ALA A 313 -9.48 -23.93 10.52
CA ALA A 313 -9.62 -25.25 11.14
C ALA A 313 -8.72 -25.38 12.36
N VAL A 314 -9.12 -26.18 13.33
CA VAL A 314 -8.35 -26.44 14.56
C VAL A 314 -8.08 -27.93 14.69
N THR A 315 -6.85 -28.28 15.05
CA THR A 315 -6.48 -29.63 15.49
C THR A 315 -5.58 -29.60 16.73
N GLN A 316 -5.92 -30.41 17.73
CA GLN A 316 -5.05 -30.79 18.85
C GLN A 316 -4.15 -31.98 18.48
N HIS A 317 -4.45 -32.66 17.37
CA HIS A 317 -3.80 -33.88 16.88
C HIS A 317 -3.29 -33.70 15.43
N PRO A 318 -2.22 -32.92 15.20
CA PRO A 318 -1.65 -32.70 13.86
C PRO A 318 -1.33 -33.99 13.11
N GLU A 319 -0.84 -35.01 13.82
CA GLU A 319 -0.53 -36.35 13.30
C GLU A 319 -1.75 -37.03 12.66
N THR A 320 -2.94 -36.85 13.25
CA THR A 320 -4.19 -37.37 12.69
C THR A 320 -4.58 -36.63 11.41
N LEU A 321 -4.31 -35.32 11.34
CA LEU A 321 -4.59 -34.51 10.15
C LEU A 321 -3.65 -34.84 8.98
N LEU A 322 -2.35 -35.06 9.28
CA LEU A 322 -1.32 -35.52 8.34
C LEU A 322 -1.60 -36.93 7.80
N ALA A 323 -2.16 -37.82 8.61
CA ALA A 323 -2.62 -39.14 8.19
C ALA A 323 -3.94 -39.14 7.37
N GLY A 324 -4.43 -37.98 6.92
CA GLY A 324 -5.66 -37.86 6.14
C GLY A 324 -6.95 -37.86 6.97
N GLY A 325 -6.86 -37.73 8.30
CA GLY A 325 -8.01 -37.53 9.19
C GLY A 325 -8.66 -36.15 9.04
N ARG A 326 -9.72 -35.90 9.82
CA ARG A 326 -10.43 -34.61 9.88
C ARG A 326 -9.90 -33.74 11.03
N PRO A 327 -9.93 -32.40 10.93
CA PRO A 327 -9.67 -31.52 12.06
C PRO A 327 -10.79 -31.62 13.12
N ASP A 328 -10.49 -31.25 14.38
CA ASP A 328 -11.45 -31.24 15.50
C ASP A 328 -12.62 -30.28 15.26
N ARG A 329 -12.31 -29.15 14.63
CA ARG A 329 -13.26 -28.11 14.19
C ARG A 329 -12.83 -27.56 12.85
N ILE A 330 -13.81 -27.22 12.02
CA ILE A 330 -13.60 -26.50 10.76
C ILE A 330 -14.74 -25.50 10.55
N TRP A 331 -14.37 -24.32 10.07
CA TRP A 331 -15.27 -23.29 9.58
C TRP A 331 -14.80 -22.86 8.18
N THR A 332 -15.65 -23.03 7.18
CA THR A 332 -15.37 -22.63 5.78
C THR A 332 -16.26 -21.51 5.29
N ARG A 333 -17.43 -21.33 5.91
CA ARG A 333 -18.45 -20.34 5.54
C ARG A 333 -19.32 -19.99 6.75
N PRO A 334 -19.94 -18.80 6.78
CA PRO A 334 -21.08 -18.52 7.65
C PRO A 334 -22.23 -19.50 7.36
N GLU A 335 -23.03 -19.81 8.38
CA GLU A 335 -24.33 -20.49 8.25
C GLU A 335 -25.42 -19.53 7.74
N GLU A 336 -25.36 -18.24 8.06
CA GLU A 336 -26.31 -17.22 7.59
C GLU A 336 -25.73 -16.26 6.51
N PRO A 337 -26.53 -15.86 5.48
CA PRO A 337 -26.10 -14.88 4.50
C PRO A 337 -25.78 -13.52 5.14
N ARG A 338 -24.59 -12.99 4.84
CA ARG A 338 -24.14 -11.74 5.47
C ARG A 338 -24.97 -10.54 5.00
N ASP A 339 -25.30 -9.66 5.95
CA ASP A 339 -25.94 -8.39 5.66
C ASP A 339 -25.07 -7.53 4.71
N PRO A 340 -25.56 -7.13 3.51
CA PRO A 340 -24.79 -6.35 2.55
C PRO A 340 -24.43 -4.93 3.03
N ARG A 341 -24.92 -4.49 4.19
CA ARG A 341 -24.43 -3.28 4.88
C ARG A 341 -23.00 -3.45 5.44
N GLY A 342 -22.55 -4.68 5.67
CA GLY A 342 -21.23 -5.02 6.25
C GLY A 342 -20.05 -4.94 5.27
N GLY A 343 -19.98 -3.90 4.43
CA GLY A 343 -18.93 -3.72 3.42
C GLY A 343 -17.49 -3.70 3.98
N THR A 344 -16.51 -3.93 3.12
CA THR A 344 -15.10 -4.29 3.44
C THR A 344 -14.27 -3.29 4.26
N ASP A 345 -14.83 -2.15 4.69
CA ASP A 345 -14.15 -1.11 5.46
C ASP A 345 -14.35 -1.27 6.98
N LEU A 346 -13.77 -2.33 7.54
CA LEU A 346 -13.71 -2.57 9.00
C LEU A 346 -12.99 -1.49 9.82
N ALA A 347 -12.40 -0.49 9.15
CA ALA A 347 -11.84 0.72 9.76
C ALA A 347 -12.83 1.91 9.83
N ALA A 348 -13.94 1.90 9.08
CA ALA A 348 -14.89 3.02 9.02
C ALA A 348 -16.08 2.86 9.97
N GLY A 349 -16.58 1.63 10.18
CA GLY A 349 -17.75 1.37 11.04
C GLY A 349 -17.49 1.56 12.54
N LEU A 350 -16.31 1.18 13.03
CA LEU A 350 -16.00 1.11 14.47
C LEU A 350 -15.73 2.47 15.16
N VAL A 351 -15.86 3.58 14.44
CA VAL A 351 -15.61 4.94 14.98
C VAL A 351 -16.87 5.81 14.99
N ALA A 352 -17.94 5.40 14.29
CA ALA A 352 -19.09 6.27 14.04
C ALA A 352 -20.04 6.39 15.25
N GLU A 353 -20.32 5.30 15.97
CA GLU A 353 -21.31 5.31 17.05
C GLU A 353 -21.11 4.22 18.10
N GLY A 354 -21.58 4.49 19.33
CA GLY A 354 -21.64 3.54 20.43
C GLY A 354 -22.80 2.56 20.31
N LEU A 355 -22.83 1.81 19.21
CA LEU A 355 -23.86 0.79 18.95
C LEU A 355 -23.59 -0.49 19.76
N LYS A 356 -24.67 -1.08 20.28
CA LYS A 356 -24.62 -2.37 20.98
C LYS A 356 -24.27 -3.49 19.99
N LEU A 357 -23.40 -4.39 20.43
CA LEU A 357 -22.88 -5.56 19.69
C LEU A 357 -23.89 -6.72 19.59
N ASP A 358 -25.18 -6.42 19.45
CA ASP A 358 -26.25 -7.41 19.59
C ASP A 358 -26.50 -8.21 18.29
N THR A 359 -25.99 -7.74 17.13
CA THR A 359 -25.85 -8.53 15.91
C THR A 359 -24.59 -9.39 15.97
N ARG A 360 -24.74 -10.65 16.39
CA ARG A 360 -23.72 -11.69 16.25
C ARG A 360 -23.35 -11.85 14.77
N THR A 361 -22.24 -11.24 14.37
CA THR A 361 -21.65 -11.53 13.07
C THR A 361 -20.93 -12.85 13.20
N GLU A 362 -21.31 -13.86 12.41
CA GLU A 362 -20.54 -15.10 12.35
C GLU A 362 -19.11 -14.82 11.88
N PHE A 363 -18.15 -15.27 12.70
CA PHE A 363 -16.73 -15.27 12.38
C PHE A 363 -16.18 -16.66 12.66
N GLY A 364 -15.31 -17.17 11.79
CA GLY A 364 -14.70 -18.48 11.98
C GLY A 364 -13.94 -18.64 13.30
N THR A 365 -13.50 -17.54 13.92
CA THR A 365 -12.89 -17.54 15.25
C THR A 365 -13.81 -17.95 16.40
N ALA A 366 -15.13 -18.06 16.19
CA ALA A 366 -16.04 -18.62 17.19
C ALA A 366 -15.63 -20.05 17.62
N ILE A 367 -15.01 -20.83 16.72
CA ILE A 367 -14.51 -22.18 17.03
C ILE A 367 -13.36 -22.20 18.06
N LEU A 368 -12.81 -21.03 18.42
CA LEU A 368 -11.77 -20.87 19.45
C LEU A 368 -12.36 -20.73 20.87
N GLU A 369 -13.64 -20.37 21.01
CA GLU A 369 -14.32 -20.28 22.30
C GLU A 369 -14.52 -21.66 22.94
N ASP A 370 -14.76 -22.69 22.11
CA ASP A 370 -14.93 -24.10 22.49
C ASP A 370 -13.64 -24.79 22.97
N LEU A 371 -12.47 -24.21 22.71
CA LEU A 371 -11.19 -24.83 23.09
C LEU A 371 -10.95 -24.71 24.60
N ALA A 372 -10.56 -25.83 25.22
CA ALA A 372 -10.14 -25.84 26.61
C ALA A 372 -8.89 -24.98 26.84
N ASP A 373 -8.86 -24.27 27.96
CA ASP A 373 -7.67 -23.49 28.36
C ASP A 373 -6.47 -24.44 28.51
N GLY A 374 -5.31 -24.04 27.94
CA GLY A 374 -4.12 -24.88 27.88
C GLY A 374 -4.07 -25.94 26.76
N ALA A 375 -5.08 -26.04 25.87
CA ALA A 375 -5.11 -27.04 24.80
C ALA A 375 -3.96 -26.91 23.76
N ARG A 376 -3.32 -25.73 23.65
CA ARG A 376 -2.21 -25.43 22.72
C ARG A 376 -2.40 -25.94 21.28
N ALA A 377 -3.63 -25.91 20.78
CA ALA A 377 -3.99 -26.45 19.47
C ALA A 377 -3.27 -25.75 18.30
N THR A 378 -3.24 -26.42 17.15
CA THR A 378 -2.79 -25.87 15.87
C THR A 378 -3.98 -25.30 15.10
N LEU A 379 -3.88 -24.02 14.74
CA LEU A 379 -4.85 -23.28 13.94
C LEU A 379 -4.40 -23.24 12.47
N LEU A 380 -5.18 -23.82 11.56
CA LEU A 380 -4.97 -23.72 10.11
C LEU A 380 -5.83 -22.60 9.52
N LEU A 381 -5.26 -21.81 8.60
CA LEU A 381 -5.89 -20.64 8.01
C LEU A 381 -5.65 -20.55 6.50
N GLY A 382 -6.72 -20.32 5.71
CA GLY A 382 -6.57 -20.05 4.26
C GLY A 382 -5.80 -18.74 3.98
N TYR A 383 -5.97 -17.72 4.83
CA TYR A 383 -5.28 -16.43 4.73
C TYR A 383 -4.72 -15.96 6.08
N PHE A 384 -3.68 -15.11 6.05
CA PHE A 384 -3.17 -14.47 7.25
C PHE A 384 -4.28 -13.67 8.00
N PRO A 385 -4.31 -13.70 9.36
CA PRO A 385 -5.37 -13.10 10.14
C PRO A 385 -5.62 -11.61 9.86
N ASN A 386 -6.89 -11.23 9.71
CA ASN A 386 -7.33 -9.84 9.71
C ASN A 386 -7.37 -9.27 11.15
N LEU A 387 -7.82 -8.01 11.33
CA LEU A 387 -7.86 -7.36 12.65
C LEU A 387 -8.83 -8.01 13.65
N ILE A 388 -10.00 -8.49 13.21
CA ILE A 388 -10.96 -9.17 14.10
C ILE A 388 -10.36 -10.51 14.52
N GLU A 389 -9.98 -11.32 13.53
CA GLU A 389 -9.46 -12.68 13.78
C GLU A 389 -8.23 -12.64 14.70
N HIS A 390 -7.34 -11.69 14.47
CA HIS A 390 -6.18 -11.43 15.33
C HIS A 390 -6.56 -11.14 16.78
N THR A 391 -7.63 -10.37 17.03
CA THR A 391 -8.08 -10.02 18.38
C THR A 391 -8.54 -11.27 19.13
N GLU A 392 -9.34 -12.12 18.47
CA GLU A 392 -9.82 -13.39 19.04
C GLU A 392 -8.70 -14.44 19.18
N ILE A 393 -7.78 -14.53 18.21
CA ILE A 393 -6.59 -15.39 18.29
C ILE A 393 -5.71 -14.99 19.47
N CYS A 394 -5.49 -13.68 19.69
CA CYS A 394 -4.75 -13.19 20.86
C CYS A 394 -5.48 -13.51 22.17
N ALA A 395 -6.80 -13.37 22.24
CA ALA A 395 -7.60 -13.74 23.41
C ALA A 395 -7.51 -15.24 23.72
N ALA A 396 -7.55 -16.11 22.69
CA ALA A 396 -7.40 -17.54 22.83
C ALA A 396 -5.97 -17.96 23.24
N ALA A 397 -4.94 -17.29 22.71
CA ALA A 397 -3.54 -17.54 23.04
C ALA A 397 -3.17 -17.10 24.47
N LEU A 398 -3.77 -16.01 24.99
CA LEU A 398 -3.65 -15.62 26.40
C LEU A 398 -4.16 -16.72 27.36
N ARG A 399 -5.13 -17.55 26.93
CA ARG A 399 -5.61 -18.74 27.64
C ARG A 399 -4.87 -20.03 27.23
N GLN A 400 -3.77 -19.93 26.48
CA GLN A 400 -2.98 -21.05 25.97
C GLN A 400 -3.79 -22.09 25.16
N ARG A 401 -4.91 -21.67 24.56
CA ARG A 401 -5.77 -22.55 23.73
C ARG A 401 -5.16 -22.87 22.38
N ILE A 402 -4.33 -21.96 21.86
CA ILE A 402 -3.63 -22.05 20.57
C ILE A 402 -2.14 -21.98 20.87
N GLY A 403 -1.37 -22.93 20.34
CA GLY A 403 0.09 -22.94 20.41
C GLY A 403 0.77 -22.66 19.07
N ARG A 404 0.04 -22.85 17.96
CA ARG A 404 0.58 -22.79 16.60
C ARG A 404 -0.43 -22.26 15.61
N ILE A 405 0.03 -21.47 14.64
CA ILE A 405 -0.73 -21.01 13.47
C ILE A 405 -0.03 -21.52 12.21
N VAL A 406 -0.77 -22.11 11.27
CA VAL A 406 -0.30 -22.45 9.92
C VAL A 406 -1.22 -21.73 8.93
N PHE A 407 -0.69 -20.77 8.16
CA PHE A 407 -1.48 -20.08 7.14
C PHE A 407 -0.99 -20.42 5.72
N ARG A 408 -1.90 -20.42 4.75
CA ARG A 408 -1.58 -20.71 3.34
C ARG A 408 -1.17 -19.47 2.55
N ARG A 409 -1.99 -18.40 2.59
CA ARG A 409 -1.81 -17.21 1.74
C ARG A 409 -1.61 -15.95 2.58
N ALA A 410 -0.67 -15.08 2.22
CA ALA A 410 -0.41 -13.86 2.99
C ALA A 410 -1.55 -12.83 2.85
N SER A 411 -2.07 -12.62 1.65
CA SER A 411 -3.13 -11.66 1.37
C SER A 411 -4.01 -12.11 0.20
N PHE A 412 -5.29 -11.76 0.26
CA PHE A 412 -6.22 -11.95 -0.85
C PHE A 412 -5.96 -10.93 -1.97
N GLU A 413 -5.75 -9.66 -1.60
CA GLU A 413 -5.58 -8.55 -2.54
C GLU A 413 -4.12 -8.37 -3.01
N HIS A 414 -3.16 -8.73 -2.14
CA HIS A 414 -1.72 -8.51 -2.35
C HIS A 414 -0.91 -9.83 -2.46
N GLY A 415 -1.60 -10.95 -2.71
CA GLY A 415 -0.97 -12.27 -2.92
C GLY A 415 -0.05 -12.72 -1.79
N HIS A 416 1.26 -12.71 -2.04
CA HIS A 416 2.28 -13.14 -1.08
C HIS A 416 2.90 -11.99 -0.26
N PHE A 417 2.37 -10.76 -0.35
CA PHE A 417 2.90 -9.60 0.37
C PHE A 417 2.08 -9.23 1.62
N LEU A 418 2.76 -9.18 2.77
CA LEU A 418 2.19 -8.77 4.05
C LEU A 418 2.17 -7.24 4.18
N SER A 419 1.18 -6.72 4.91
CA SER A 419 1.05 -5.30 5.22
C SER A 419 1.88 -4.89 6.44
N ALA A 420 2.14 -3.60 6.59
CA ALA A 420 2.75 -3.04 7.80
C ALA A 420 2.01 -3.44 9.10
N ARG A 421 0.71 -3.72 9.04
CA ARG A 421 -0.07 -4.20 10.20
C ARG A 421 0.15 -5.68 10.47
N ASP A 422 0.36 -6.48 9.43
CA ASP A 422 0.55 -7.93 9.55
C ASP A 422 1.89 -8.27 10.21
N HIS A 423 2.94 -7.50 9.92
CA HIS A 423 4.20 -7.59 10.66
C HIS A 423 4.06 -7.23 12.16
N GLY A 424 3.10 -6.35 12.50
CA GLY A 424 2.72 -6.09 13.90
C GLY A 424 2.12 -7.34 14.53
N ARG A 425 1.09 -7.92 13.89
CA ARG A 425 0.43 -9.15 14.36
C ARG A 425 1.41 -10.32 14.51
N LEU A 426 2.37 -10.46 13.61
CA LEU A 426 3.45 -11.45 13.70
C LEU A 426 4.34 -11.25 14.95
N ALA A 427 4.59 -10.00 15.36
CA ALA A 427 5.31 -9.68 16.60
C ALA A 427 4.45 -9.94 17.85
N ASP A 428 3.14 -9.68 17.78
CA ASP A 428 2.20 -9.98 18.86
C ASP A 428 2.07 -11.51 19.07
N TYR A 429 2.06 -12.30 17.99
CA TYR A 429 2.02 -13.76 18.06
C TYR A 429 3.31 -14.36 18.65
N GLU A 430 4.49 -13.86 18.26
CA GLU A 430 5.77 -14.22 18.91
C GLU A 430 5.74 -13.86 20.41
N GLY A 431 5.26 -12.66 20.76
CA GLY A 431 5.14 -12.20 22.14
C GLY A 431 4.17 -13.02 23.00
N LEU A 432 3.22 -13.71 22.39
CA LEU A 432 2.28 -14.64 23.02
C LEU A 432 2.77 -16.11 23.00
N GLY A 433 3.95 -16.39 22.45
CA GLY A 433 4.51 -17.74 22.34
C GLY A 433 3.83 -18.63 21.30
N ILE A 434 3.15 -18.04 20.31
CA ILE A 434 2.50 -18.77 19.22
C ILE A 434 3.52 -19.00 18.11
N GLU A 435 3.74 -20.26 17.73
CA GLU A 435 4.57 -20.57 16.56
C GLU A 435 3.80 -20.28 15.27
N VAL A 436 4.32 -19.42 14.40
CA VAL A 436 3.66 -19.09 13.12
C VAL A 436 4.41 -19.76 11.96
N PHE A 437 3.69 -20.54 11.17
CA PHE A 437 4.17 -21.19 9.95
C PHE A 437 3.37 -20.70 8.73
N TRP A 438 4.04 -20.64 7.59
CA TRP A 438 3.45 -20.30 6.30
C TRP A 438 3.68 -21.47 5.33
N CYS A 439 2.58 -22.11 4.91
CA CYS A 439 2.57 -23.04 3.78
C CYS A 439 2.58 -22.21 2.49
N ASN A 440 3.78 -21.82 2.03
CA ASN A 440 3.94 -20.83 0.97
C ASN A 440 3.81 -21.47 -0.42
N ASP A 441 2.56 -21.53 -0.93
CA ASP A 441 2.22 -21.98 -2.29
C ASP A 441 3.14 -21.38 -3.37
N ALA A 442 3.51 -20.09 -3.25
CA ALA A 442 4.30 -19.38 -4.26
C ALA A 442 5.78 -19.81 -4.34
N ARG A 443 6.25 -20.59 -3.35
CA ARG A 443 7.62 -21.11 -3.26
C ARG A 443 7.69 -22.61 -2.95
N ALA A 444 6.54 -23.31 -2.93
CA ALA A 444 6.42 -24.74 -2.66
C ALA A 444 7.17 -25.22 -1.39
N GLN A 445 7.07 -24.47 -0.30
CA GLN A 445 7.79 -24.73 0.96
C GLN A 445 6.97 -24.34 2.18
N VAL A 446 7.25 -24.98 3.32
CA VAL A 446 6.76 -24.57 4.64
C VAL A 446 7.87 -23.81 5.35
N VAL A 447 7.56 -22.59 5.81
CA VAL A 447 8.52 -21.73 6.51
C VAL A 447 7.99 -21.30 7.87
N ARG A 448 8.87 -21.25 8.86
CA ARG A 448 8.59 -20.76 10.21
C ARG A 448 8.93 -19.28 10.29
N HIS A 449 8.07 -18.49 10.92
CA HIS A 449 8.39 -17.13 11.33
C HIS A 449 9.30 -17.15 12.56
N VAL A 450 10.42 -16.45 12.50
CA VAL A 450 11.43 -16.38 13.56
C VAL A 450 12.00 -14.98 13.68
N PHE A 451 12.19 -14.52 14.92
CA PHE A 451 12.81 -13.23 15.18
C PHE A 451 14.34 -13.30 15.26
N ARG A 452 14.97 -12.25 14.74
CA ARG A 452 16.38 -11.89 14.96
C ARG A 452 16.42 -10.42 15.38
N GLY A 453 16.85 -10.17 16.62
CA GLY A 453 16.67 -8.85 17.24
C GLY A 453 15.18 -8.45 17.25
N LEU A 454 14.87 -7.27 16.70
CA LEU A 454 13.49 -6.75 16.62
C LEU A 454 12.77 -7.05 15.30
N ARG A 455 13.34 -7.90 14.44
CA ARG A 455 12.84 -8.13 13.07
C ARG A 455 12.52 -9.61 12.83
N GLY A 456 11.30 -9.88 12.40
CA GLY A 456 10.80 -11.22 12.11
C GLY A 456 10.94 -11.60 10.65
N TYR A 457 11.48 -12.78 10.37
CA TYR A 457 11.70 -13.34 9.04
C TYR A 457 11.09 -14.73 8.93
N PHE A 458 10.74 -15.15 7.72
CA PHE A 458 10.38 -16.52 7.42
C PHE A 458 11.59 -17.29 6.90
N THR A 459 11.85 -18.49 7.42
CA THR A 459 12.89 -19.41 6.94
C THR A 459 12.44 -20.86 7.12
N THR A 460 13.07 -21.83 6.44
CA THR A 460 12.70 -23.24 6.65
C THR A 460 13.14 -23.68 8.05
N PRO A 461 12.44 -24.64 8.71
CA PRO A 461 12.77 -25.06 10.07
C PRO A 461 14.24 -25.45 10.27
N GLU A 462 14.86 -26.06 9.27
CA GLU A 462 16.25 -26.54 9.29
C GLU A 462 17.29 -25.40 9.25
N GLN A 463 16.90 -24.22 8.75
CA GLN A 463 17.77 -23.05 8.65
C GLN A 463 17.64 -22.09 9.85
N VAL A 464 16.70 -22.34 10.78
CA VAL A 464 16.39 -21.42 11.89
C VAL A 464 17.62 -21.10 12.75
N ASP A 465 18.38 -22.12 13.16
CA ASP A 465 19.54 -21.91 14.03
C ASP A 465 20.68 -21.20 13.28
N ARG A 466 20.90 -21.55 12.01
CA ARG A 466 21.86 -20.89 11.14
C ARG A 466 21.48 -19.42 10.89
N PHE A 467 20.20 -19.12 10.68
CA PHE A 467 19.68 -17.75 10.55
C PHE A 467 19.87 -16.94 11.84
N ARG A 468 19.70 -17.56 13.01
CA ARG A 468 19.91 -16.91 14.31
C ARG A 468 21.39 -16.64 14.60
N SER A 469 22.29 -17.55 14.24
CA SER A 469 23.73 -17.45 14.57
C SER A 469 24.58 -16.68 13.55
N SER A 470 24.21 -16.67 12.27
CA SER A 470 25.07 -16.10 11.20
C SER A 470 25.39 -14.62 11.40
N LEU A 471 26.55 -14.16 10.97
CA LEU A 471 26.87 -12.72 10.85
C LEU A 471 26.28 -12.15 9.55
N VAL A 472 25.40 -11.15 9.62
CA VAL A 472 24.65 -10.65 8.45
C VAL A 472 25.30 -9.41 7.82
N PHE A 473 25.55 -9.48 6.52
CA PHE A 473 25.97 -8.39 5.65
C PHE A 473 24.79 -7.96 4.77
N ALA A 474 24.35 -6.71 4.86
CA ALA A 474 23.41 -6.13 3.92
C ALA A 474 24.14 -5.66 2.66
N ILE A 475 23.73 -6.17 1.49
CA ILE A 475 24.29 -5.78 0.19
C ILE A 475 23.18 -5.17 -0.68
N TYR A 476 23.40 -3.91 -1.06
CA TYR A 476 22.48 -3.11 -1.86
C TYR A 476 23.09 -2.82 -3.23
N GLY A 477 22.26 -2.68 -4.27
CA GLY A 477 22.75 -2.41 -5.62
C GLY A 477 21.64 -2.19 -6.65
N SER A 478 22.04 -1.97 -7.90
CA SER A 478 21.13 -1.73 -9.01
C SER A 478 20.16 -2.89 -9.28
N ILE A 479 18.97 -2.56 -9.78
CA ILE A 479 18.04 -3.52 -10.42
C ILE A 479 18.51 -3.93 -11.82
N LYS A 480 19.50 -3.23 -12.40
CA LYS A 480 20.17 -3.64 -13.64
C LYS A 480 21.22 -4.71 -13.32
N PRO A 481 21.48 -5.65 -14.25
CA PRO A 481 22.58 -6.59 -14.10
C PRO A 481 23.93 -5.85 -14.12
N LEU A 482 24.88 -6.38 -13.36
CA LEU A 482 26.30 -6.12 -13.48
C LEU A 482 26.85 -6.87 -14.69
N ASP A 483 27.89 -6.33 -15.32
CA ASP A 483 28.69 -7.07 -16.31
C ASP A 483 29.45 -8.25 -15.68
N GLU A 484 30.03 -9.10 -16.52
CA GLU A 484 30.71 -10.33 -16.11
C GLU A 484 31.96 -10.05 -15.25
N ALA A 485 32.73 -9.00 -15.56
CA ALA A 485 33.91 -8.62 -14.80
C ALA A 485 33.53 -8.15 -13.39
N SER A 486 32.53 -7.27 -13.29
CA SER A 486 31.92 -6.81 -12.05
C SER A 486 31.38 -7.98 -11.22
N ALA A 487 30.66 -8.91 -11.85
CA ALA A 487 30.10 -10.09 -11.17
C ALA A 487 31.22 -10.99 -10.58
N LEU A 488 32.33 -11.16 -11.29
CA LEU A 488 33.50 -11.87 -10.78
C LEU A 488 34.16 -11.13 -9.61
N GLN A 489 34.24 -9.79 -9.64
CA GLN A 489 34.72 -9.00 -8.50
C GLN A 489 33.79 -9.13 -7.28
N ILE A 490 32.47 -9.24 -7.47
CA ILE A 490 31.51 -9.51 -6.39
C ILE A 490 31.71 -10.90 -5.78
N GLU A 491 31.89 -11.94 -6.60
CA GLU A 491 32.17 -13.28 -6.07
C GLU A 491 33.49 -13.32 -5.29
N ARG A 492 34.51 -12.59 -5.76
CA ARG A 492 35.77 -12.40 -5.04
C ARG A 492 35.61 -11.62 -3.73
N LEU A 493 34.78 -10.56 -3.72
CA LEU A 493 34.42 -9.82 -2.51
C LEU A 493 33.76 -10.74 -1.47
N LEU A 494 32.79 -11.56 -1.89
CA LEU A 494 32.11 -12.50 -0.99
C LEU A 494 33.05 -13.60 -0.49
N ALA A 495 33.95 -14.11 -1.33
CA ALA A 495 34.99 -15.05 -0.92
C ALA A 495 35.97 -14.43 0.08
N ASN A 496 36.34 -13.16 -0.11
CA ASN A 496 37.19 -12.39 0.81
C ASN A 496 36.50 -12.15 2.17
N LEU A 497 35.19 -11.87 2.19
CA LEU A 497 34.40 -11.80 3.44
C LEU A 497 34.34 -13.15 4.15
N LYS A 498 34.05 -14.24 3.42
CA LYS A 498 34.06 -15.61 3.95
C LYS A 498 35.43 -16.01 4.51
N GLY A 499 36.51 -15.58 3.85
CA GLY A 499 37.88 -15.80 4.31
C GLY A 499 38.24 -15.06 5.60
N LEU A 500 37.63 -13.90 5.86
CA LEU A 500 37.86 -13.11 7.08
C LEU A 500 36.95 -13.53 8.25
N PHE A 501 35.68 -13.84 7.97
CA PHE A 501 34.63 -14.05 8.99
C PHE A 501 34.18 -15.51 9.13
N GLY A 502 34.67 -16.42 8.28
CA GLY A 502 34.26 -17.82 8.26
C GLY A 502 33.01 -18.08 7.41
N SER A 503 32.50 -19.31 7.48
CA SER A 503 31.33 -19.77 6.69
C SER A 503 29.98 -19.38 7.30
N ASP A 504 29.96 -18.98 8.58
CA ASP A 504 28.75 -18.61 9.33
C ASP A 504 28.38 -17.14 9.09
N ILE A 505 28.43 -16.72 7.83
CA ILE A 505 27.99 -15.40 7.38
C ILE A 505 26.78 -15.52 6.46
N SER A 506 25.98 -14.46 6.44
CA SER A 506 24.77 -14.36 5.65
C SER A 506 24.75 -13.06 4.85
N ILE A 507 24.22 -13.14 3.62
CA ILE A 507 24.07 -12.00 2.72
C ILE A 507 22.59 -11.64 2.60
N LEU A 508 22.20 -10.47 3.11
CA LEU A 508 20.84 -9.93 3.03
C LEU A 508 20.75 -8.94 1.86
N THR A 509 19.79 -9.14 0.96
CA THR A 509 19.55 -8.22 -0.18
C THR A 509 18.11 -7.72 -0.23
N GLY A 510 17.84 -6.80 -1.15
CA GLY A 510 16.48 -6.35 -1.47
C GLY A 510 15.62 -7.35 -2.26
N GLY A 511 16.16 -8.50 -2.65
CA GLY A 511 15.42 -9.57 -3.33
C GLY A 511 14.99 -9.30 -4.78
N GLY A 512 15.40 -8.16 -5.35
CA GLY A 512 15.10 -7.78 -6.73
C GLY A 512 16.06 -8.39 -7.77
N PRO A 513 15.84 -8.10 -9.06
CA PRO A 513 16.69 -8.54 -10.16
C PRO A 513 18.03 -7.77 -10.20
N GLY A 514 18.88 -8.12 -11.17
CA GLY A 514 20.15 -7.41 -11.43
C GLY A 514 21.22 -7.75 -10.40
N ALA A 515 21.95 -6.73 -9.92
CA ALA A 515 23.05 -6.89 -8.98
C ALA A 515 22.66 -7.70 -7.72
N MET A 516 21.45 -7.50 -7.18
CA MET A 516 20.96 -8.24 -6.00
C MET A 516 20.78 -9.74 -6.27
N LEU A 517 20.36 -10.12 -7.47
CA LEU A 517 20.25 -11.52 -7.87
C LEU A 517 21.63 -12.14 -8.08
N GLN A 518 22.54 -11.45 -8.77
CA GLN A 518 23.91 -11.93 -8.99
C GLN A 518 24.68 -12.11 -7.67
N VAL A 519 24.50 -11.20 -6.70
CA VAL A 519 25.00 -11.33 -5.33
C VAL A 519 24.43 -12.57 -4.63
N THR A 520 23.12 -12.80 -4.76
CA THR A 520 22.43 -13.97 -4.19
C THR A 520 22.99 -15.28 -4.75
N GLU A 521 23.14 -15.37 -6.07
CA GLU A 521 23.66 -16.56 -6.75
C GLU A 521 25.14 -16.82 -6.41
N ALA A 522 25.97 -15.77 -6.31
CA ALA A 522 27.37 -15.90 -5.90
C ALA A 522 27.49 -16.34 -4.43
N ALA A 523 26.65 -15.81 -3.54
CA ALA A 523 26.58 -16.24 -2.14
C ALA A 523 26.21 -17.72 -2.02
N HIS A 524 25.24 -18.21 -2.82
CA HIS A 524 24.88 -19.63 -2.90
C HIS A 524 26.03 -20.51 -3.39
N ARG A 525 26.77 -20.11 -4.44
CA ARG A 525 27.96 -20.85 -4.92
C ARG A 525 29.02 -21.00 -3.84
N LEU A 526 29.15 -20.00 -2.98
CA LEU A 526 30.07 -20.00 -1.82
C LEU A 526 29.47 -20.70 -0.58
N GLY A 527 28.25 -21.23 -0.66
CA GLY A 527 27.56 -21.92 0.44
C GLY A 527 27.12 -21.02 1.60
N LEU A 528 26.98 -19.71 1.37
CA LEU A 528 26.53 -18.73 2.37
C LEU A 528 25.01 -18.70 2.48
N LEU A 529 24.48 -18.31 3.65
CA LEU A 529 23.03 -18.17 3.87
C LEU A 529 22.51 -16.86 3.25
N VAL A 530 21.47 -16.89 2.41
CA VAL A 530 20.93 -15.68 1.76
C VAL A 530 19.58 -15.24 2.33
N GLY A 531 19.51 -13.94 2.61
CA GLY A 531 18.31 -13.22 3.02
C GLY A 531 17.71 -12.37 1.90
N SER A 532 16.40 -12.17 1.90
CA SER A 532 15.76 -11.15 1.07
C SER A 532 14.57 -10.45 1.73
N SER A 533 14.62 -9.12 1.78
CA SER A 533 13.47 -8.29 2.14
C SER A 533 12.77 -7.84 0.86
N TYR A 534 11.71 -8.54 0.44
CA TYR A 534 11.00 -8.30 -0.82
C TYR A 534 9.97 -7.17 -0.71
N ILE A 535 9.82 -6.34 -1.75
CA ILE A 535 8.72 -5.37 -1.86
C ILE A 535 7.83 -5.68 -3.06
N GLU A 536 6.54 -5.49 -2.88
CA GLU A 536 5.53 -5.58 -3.94
C GLU A 536 5.81 -4.54 -5.04
N THR A 537 6.07 -5.03 -6.25
CA THR A 537 6.24 -4.22 -7.46
C THR A 537 5.45 -4.87 -8.59
N LEU A 538 4.92 -4.08 -9.52
CA LEU A 538 4.16 -4.61 -10.67
C LEU A 538 5.09 -5.24 -11.72
N ASP A 539 6.28 -4.66 -11.88
CA ASP A 539 7.15 -4.92 -13.03
C ASP A 539 8.32 -5.88 -12.74
N GLN A 540 8.45 -6.38 -11.51
CA GLN A 540 9.55 -7.27 -11.10
C GLN A 540 8.99 -8.52 -10.43
N LYS A 541 9.45 -9.69 -10.91
CA LYS A 541 9.30 -10.93 -10.14
C LYS A 541 10.41 -10.97 -9.08
N PRO A 542 10.08 -11.13 -7.78
CA PRO A 542 11.07 -11.36 -6.74
C PRO A 542 11.92 -12.60 -7.06
N ASN A 543 13.18 -12.61 -6.62
CA ASN A 543 13.95 -13.85 -6.65
C ASN A 543 13.30 -14.90 -5.73
N GLN A 544 13.47 -16.19 -6.03
CA GLN A 544 12.90 -17.31 -5.26
C GLN A 544 13.96 -18.14 -4.53
N SER A 545 15.20 -17.63 -4.47
CA SER A 545 16.37 -18.34 -3.98
C SER A 545 16.66 -18.13 -2.50
N ALA A 546 16.28 -17.00 -1.88
CA ALA A 546 16.68 -16.69 -0.50
C ALA A 546 16.22 -17.74 0.54
N ASP A 547 17.15 -18.22 1.37
CA ASP A 547 16.91 -19.18 2.48
C ASP A 547 16.02 -18.59 3.59
N TYR A 548 16.07 -17.27 3.78
CA TYR A 548 15.15 -16.54 4.65
C TYR A 548 14.66 -15.24 4.00
N TYR A 549 13.44 -14.84 4.32
CA TYR A 549 12.84 -13.68 3.67
C TYR A 549 11.70 -13.03 4.48
N GLN A 550 11.37 -11.80 4.10
CA GLN A 550 10.16 -11.12 4.53
C GLN A 550 9.54 -10.39 3.34
N THR A 551 8.22 -10.29 3.28
CA THR A 551 7.48 -9.71 2.14
C THR A 551 6.69 -8.49 2.57
N PHE A 552 6.83 -7.39 1.83
CA PHE A 552 6.22 -6.10 2.17
C PHE A 552 5.36 -5.59 1.02
N GLN A 553 4.11 -5.19 1.29
CA GLN A 553 3.27 -4.44 0.35
C GLN A 553 3.93 -3.11 -0.07
N ALA A 554 3.56 -2.59 -1.24
CA ALA A 554 4.26 -1.46 -1.88
C ALA A 554 4.32 -0.19 -1.01
N ARG A 555 3.26 0.05 -0.22
CA ARG A 555 3.16 1.17 0.73
C ARG A 555 4.04 1.01 1.97
N SER A 556 4.55 -0.20 2.23
CA SER A 556 5.36 -0.54 3.41
C SER A 556 6.87 -0.38 3.18
N ARG A 557 7.31 0.37 2.14
CA ARG A 557 8.73 0.64 1.81
C ARG A 557 9.56 1.06 3.03
N GLN A 558 9.06 2.00 3.82
CA GLN A 558 9.74 2.50 5.02
C GLN A 558 9.83 1.45 6.14
N SER A 559 8.80 0.59 6.28
CA SER A 559 8.85 -0.57 7.18
C SER A 559 9.88 -1.60 6.69
N ARG A 560 9.96 -1.87 5.39
CA ARG A 560 10.93 -2.80 4.79
C ARG A 560 12.37 -2.43 5.08
N GLN A 561 12.73 -1.14 4.98
CA GLN A 561 14.10 -0.68 5.26
C GLN A 561 14.53 -1.00 6.69
N ARG A 562 13.62 -0.82 7.65
CA ARG A 562 13.85 -1.17 9.06
C ARG A 562 14.16 -2.65 9.27
N TRP A 563 13.83 -3.56 8.34
CA TRP A 563 14.21 -4.97 8.45
C TRP A 563 15.70 -5.22 8.20
N PHE A 564 16.40 -4.35 7.46
CA PHE A 564 17.85 -4.46 7.26
C PHE A 564 18.67 -4.18 8.53
N GLU A 565 18.07 -3.66 9.61
CA GLU A 565 18.72 -3.47 10.92
C GLU A 565 19.29 -4.75 11.55
N ILE A 566 18.93 -5.95 11.05
CA ILE A 566 19.58 -7.20 11.47
C ILE A 566 21.01 -7.35 10.96
N ALA A 567 21.42 -6.52 10.00
CA ALA A 567 22.75 -6.54 9.39
C ALA A 567 23.76 -5.82 10.26
N SER A 568 24.87 -6.51 10.55
CA SER A 568 26.01 -5.95 11.27
C SER A 568 26.85 -5.03 10.38
N PHE A 569 26.85 -5.29 9.07
CA PHE A 569 27.70 -4.61 8.10
C PHE A 569 26.97 -4.29 6.80
N HIS A 570 27.36 -3.19 6.16
CA HIS A 570 26.63 -2.61 5.02
C HIS A 570 27.58 -2.40 3.83
N ILE A 571 27.18 -2.92 2.66
CA ILE A 571 27.95 -2.82 1.41
C ILE A 571 27.05 -2.28 0.30
N PHE A 572 27.47 -1.19 -0.33
CA PHE A 572 26.76 -0.51 -1.40
C PHE A 572 27.47 -0.75 -2.74
N LEU A 573 26.85 -1.54 -3.60
CA LEU A 573 27.23 -1.69 -5.00
C LEU A 573 26.63 -0.55 -5.82
N SER A 574 27.18 -0.29 -7.01
CA SER A 574 26.65 0.73 -7.93
C SER A 574 25.13 0.56 -8.15
N GLY A 575 24.40 1.67 -8.09
CA GLY A 575 22.93 1.63 -8.03
C GLY A 575 22.28 3.01 -7.93
N GLY A 576 20.98 3.06 -8.22
CA GLY A 576 20.23 4.30 -8.35
C GLY A 576 19.65 4.85 -7.05
N VAL A 577 18.54 5.58 -7.17
CA VAL A 577 17.86 6.26 -6.04
C VAL A 577 17.41 5.32 -4.90
N GLY A 578 17.22 4.03 -5.17
CA GLY A 578 17.00 3.02 -4.13
C GLY A 578 18.25 2.82 -3.27
N THR A 579 19.40 2.55 -3.87
CA THR A 579 20.68 2.43 -3.16
C THR A 579 21.02 3.71 -2.40
N LEU A 580 20.75 4.89 -2.97
CA LEU A 580 20.98 6.17 -2.29
C LEU A 580 20.09 6.40 -1.07
N GLU A 581 18.86 5.87 -1.07
CA GLU A 581 17.99 5.88 0.12
C GLU A 581 18.59 5.02 1.24
N GLU A 582 19.02 3.79 0.93
CA GLU A 582 19.61 2.87 1.91
C GLU A 582 20.94 3.43 2.48
N ILE A 583 21.74 4.14 1.66
CA ILE A 583 22.92 4.90 2.11
C ILE A 583 22.50 6.00 3.11
N GLY A 584 21.49 6.80 2.75
CA GLY A 584 20.99 7.88 3.62
C GLY A 584 20.44 7.37 4.94
N LEU A 585 19.76 6.22 4.93
CA LEU A 585 19.24 5.56 6.13
C LEU A 585 20.38 5.03 7.00
N THR A 586 21.30 4.24 6.44
CA THR A 586 22.45 3.66 7.18
C THR A 586 23.29 4.75 7.87
N LEU A 587 23.66 5.82 7.15
CA LEU A 587 24.42 6.93 7.73
C LEU A 587 23.64 7.71 8.80
N THR A 588 22.31 7.75 8.69
CA THR A 588 21.44 8.39 9.69
C THR A 588 21.26 7.51 10.93
N ASP A 589 21.04 6.20 10.76
CA ASP A 589 20.88 5.26 11.87
C ASP A 589 22.21 5.11 12.66
N MET A 590 23.39 5.13 12.01
CA MET A 590 24.69 5.25 12.71
C MET A 590 24.80 6.54 13.52
N LYS A 591 24.40 7.68 12.93
CA LYS A 591 24.44 8.99 13.61
C LYS A 591 23.49 9.06 14.81
N LEU A 592 22.37 8.33 14.75
CA LEU A 592 21.38 8.25 15.82
C LEU A 592 21.71 7.17 16.89
N GLY A 593 22.71 6.32 16.64
CA GLY A 593 23.02 5.17 17.50
C GLY A 593 21.97 4.06 17.44
N VAL A 594 21.22 3.97 16.32
CA VAL A 594 20.27 2.88 16.05
C VAL A 594 21.02 1.63 15.55
N ILE A 595 22.09 1.84 14.78
CA ILE A 595 23.08 0.80 14.43
C ILE A 595 24.47 1.26 14.86
N GLU A 596 25.38 0.31 15.05
CA GLU A 596 26.76 0.57 15.48
C GLU A 596 27.55 1.41 14.47
N ALA A 597 28.50 2.19 14.98
CA ALA A 597 29.42 3.00 14.17
C ALA A 597 30.55 2.13 13.56
N GLY A 598 30.16 1.11 12.79
CA GLY A 598 31.07 0.13 12.15
C GLY A 598 31.44 0.47 10.69
N PRO A 599 32.28 -0.39 10.06
CA PRO A 599 32.73 -0.22 8.69
C PRO A 599 31.57 -0.32 7.66
N ILE A 600 31.51 0.69 6.78
CA ILE A 600 30.72 0.69 5.54
C ILE A 600 31.66 0.54 4.34
N VAL A 601 31.23 -0.23 3.33
CA VAL A 601 31.92 -0.28 2.03
C VAL A 601 31.02 0.23 0.91
N PHE A 602 31.56 1.11 0.07
CA PHE A 602 31.03 1.45 -1.24
C PHE A 602 31.93 0.77 -2.27
N PHE A 603 31.38 -0.22 -2.97
CA PHE A 603 32.11 -1.03 -3.94
C PHE A 603 31.71 -0.67 -5.37
N ASP A 604 32.70 -0.63 -6.26
CA ASP A 604 32.50 -0.43 -7.70
C ASP A 604 33.43 -1.35 -8.50
N GLY A 605 32.87 -2.43 -9.06
CA GLY A 605 33.60 -3.38 -9.89
C GLY A 605 33.64 -3.03 -11.39
N SER A 606 33.04 -1.92 -11.82
CA SER A 606 32.74 -1.66 -13.24
C SER A 606 33.95 -1.21 -14.08
N GLY A 607 34.98 -0.62 -13.45
CA GLY A 607 36.22 -0.19 -14.13
C GLY A 607 36.11 1.07 -15.00
N GLU A 608 34.91 1.59 -15.27
CA GLU A 608 34.69 2.83 -16.04
C GLU A 608 34.63 4.07 -15.12
N GLY A 609 35.79 4.58 -14.73
CA GLY A 609 35.89 5.63 -13.72
C GLY A 609 35.60 5.09 -12.32
N PHE A 610 35.23 5.98 -11.38
CA PHE A 610 34.83 5.56 -10.04
C PHE A 610 33.44 6.12 -9.72
N TYR A 611 32.44 5.24 -9.68
CA TYR A 611 31.02 5.58 -9.56
C TYR A 611 30.70 6.47 -8.35
N TRP A 612 31.43 6.27 -7.25
CA TRP A 612 31.16 6.92 -5.97
C TRP A 612 31.86 8.29 -5.79
N GLU A 613 32.67 8.76 -6.73
CA GLU A 613 33.49 9.98 -6.57
C GLU A 613 32.64 11.24 -6.29
N GLY A 614 31.46 11.35 -6.92
CA GLY A 614 30.52 12.44 -6.67
C GLY A 614 29.92 12.42 -5.26
N LEU A 615 29.65 11.22 -4.72
CA LEU A 615 29.16 11.05 -3.34
C LEU A 615 30.27 11.35 -2.33
N LYS A 616 31.48 10.84 -2.57
CA LYS A 616 32.67 11.12 -1.77
C LYS A 616 32.92 12.62 -1.60
N THR A 617 32.98 13.35 -2.71
CA THR A 617 33.12 14.82 -2.75
C THR A 617 32.03 15.51 -1.91
N GLN A 618 30.81 14.99 -1.95
CA GLN A 618 29.69 15.56 -1.20
C GLN A 618 29.75 15.25 0.31
N LEU A 619 30.21 14.06 0.72
CA LEU A 619 30.41 13.71 2.14
C LEU A 619 31.58 14.49 2.77
N GLU A 620 32.68 14.67 2.02
CA GLU A 620 33.80 15.53 2.39
C GLU A 620 33.34 16.99 2.58
N ARG A 621 32.55 17.51 1.64
CA ARG A 621 31.93 18.85 1.75
C ARG A 621 30.99 18.97 2.95
N MET A 622 30.15 17.97 3.22
CA MET A 622 29.28 17.96 4.41
C MET A 622 30.10 17.98 5.70
N THR A 623 31.22 17.26 5.74
CA THR A 623 32.13 17.23 6.90
C THR A 623 32.81 18.59 7.10
N ALA A 624 33.37 19.18 6.04
CA ALA A 624 33.98 20.51 6.06
C ALA A 624 33.00 21.63 6.48
N GLN A 625 31.69 21.45 6.23
CA GLN A 625 30.63 22.38 6.64
C GLN A 625 29.98 22.04 7.99
N GLY A 626 30.50 21.07 8.74
CA GLY A 626 29.94 20.64 10.03
C GLY A 626 28.54 20.02 9.95
N ARG A 627 28.15 19.51 8.78
CA ARG A 627 26.86 18.85 8.52
C ARG A 627 26.91 17.33 8.69
N LEU A 628 28.09 16.74 8.57
CA LEU A 628 28.40 15.35 8.88
C LEU A 628 29.52 15.28 9.93
N PRO A 629 29.44 14.43 10.96
CA PRO A 629 30.56 14.20 11.87
C PRO A 629 31.74 13.56 11.14
N SER A 630 32.97 14.03 11.38
CA SER A 630 34.15 13.54 10.66
C SER A 630 34.42 12.05 10.85
N TRP A 631 34.11 11.48 12.02
CA TRP A 631 34.26 10.06 12.31
C TRP A 631 33.46 9.14 11.38
N VAL A 632 32.43 9.67 10.71
CA VAL A 632 31.68 8.90 9.71
C VAL A 632 32.55 8.56 8.50
N LEU A 633 33.46 9.46 8.09
CA LEU A 633 34.40 9.19 6.99
C LEU A 633 35.46 8.15 7.38
N ASP A 634 35.91 8.14 8.63
CA ASP A 634 36.87 7.15 9.15
C ASP A 634 36.30 5.71 9.08
N ASN A 635 34.97 5.58 9.08
CA ASN A 635 34.21 4.34 8.96
C ASN A 635 33.80 3.98 7.52
N ILE A 636 34.23 4.73 6.50
CA ILE A 636 33.84 4.49 5.10
C ILE A 636 35.06 4.10 4.24
N LEU A 637 34.97 2.94 3.59
CA LEU A 637 35.82 2.59 2.46
C LEU A 637 35.03 2.78 1.16
N MET A 638 35.57 3.55 0.22
CA MET A 638 35.11 3.59 -1.16
C MET A 638 36.21 2.99 -2.05
N THR A 639 35.95 1.85 -2.71
CA THR A 639 36.99 1.08 -3.43
C THR A 639 36.47 0.32 -4.65
N ALA A 640 37.37 0.05 -5.61
CA ALA A 640 37.20 -0.93 -6.67
C ALA A 640 38.00 -2.24 -6.45
N ASP A 641 38.93 -2.24 -5.48
CA ASP A 641 39.71 -3.42 -5.09
C ASP A 641 38.96 -4.25 -4.02
N PRO A 642 38.52 -5.49 -4.31
CA PRO A 642 37.88 -6.35 -3.31
C PRO A 642 38.86 -6.89 -2.25
N ASP A 643 40.18 -6.85 -2.49
CA ASP A 643 41.20 -7.25 -1.50
C ASP A 643 41.45 -6.15 -0.45
N ALA A 644 41.08 -4.90 -0.76
CA ALA A 644 41.11 -3.80 0.21
C ALA A 644 40.07 -3.99 1.33
N ILE A 645 38.98 -4.71 1.05
CA ILE A 645 37.86 -4.86 1.99
C ILE A 645 38.28 -5.58 3.27
N PRO A 646 38.88 -6.80 3.25
CA PRO A 646 39.34 -7.43 4.50
C PRO A 646 40.34 -6.59 5.28
N ARG A 647 41.25 -5.87 4.59
CA ARG A 647 42.25 -5.00 5.24
C ARG A 647 41.58 -3.86 6.00
N PHE A 648 40.60 -3.20 5.38
CA PHE A 648 39.81 -2.15 5.99
C PHE A 648 39.00 -2.66 7.19
N TYR A 649 38.30 -3.79 7.06
CA TYR A 649 37.57 -4.38 8.19
C TYR A 649 38.51 -4.70 9.36
N LYS A 650 39.68 -5.31 9.11
CA LYS A 650 40.69 -5.55 10.16
C LYS A 650 41.14 -4.26 10.84
N GLN A 651 41.41 -3.20 10.07
CA GLN A 651 41.85 -1.90 10.60
C GLN A 651 40.76 -1.24 11.46
N THR A 652 39.56 -1.07 10.91
CA THR A 652 38.45 -0.35 11.55
C THR A 652 37.91 -1.09 12.78
N LEU A 653 37.83 -2.42 12.72
CA LEU A 653 37.40 -3.27 13.85
C LEU A 653 38.55 -3.68 14.79
N ARG A 654 39.81 -3.30 14.48
CA ARG A 654 41.03 -3.62 15.25
C ARG A 654 41.24 -5.14 15.46
N LEU A 655 41.02 -5.92 14.41
CA LEU A 655 41.23 -7.37 14.40
C LEU A 655 42.70 -7.73 14.13
N GLY A 656 43.18 -8.81 14.74
CA GLY A 656 44.52 -9.39 14.48
C GLY A 656 44.64 -10.07 13.14
#